data_AF-A0A523ILR0-F1
#
_entry.id   AF-A0A523ILR0-F1
#
_cell.length_a   1.000
_cell.length_b   1.000
_cell.length_c   1.000
_cell.angle_alpha   90.00
_cell.angle_beta   90.00
_cell.angle_gamma   90.00
#
_symmetry.space_group_name_H-M   'P 1'
#
loop_
_entity.id
_entity.type
_entity.pdbx_description
1 polymer ?
#
loop_
_entity_poly.entity_id
_entity_poly.type
_entity_poly.pdbx_seq_one_letter_code
_entity_poly.pdbx_strand_id
1 'polypeptide(L)'
;MTQGGMLDIAWVLIAAALVLLMQAGFLCLEAGSTRSKNSINVAIKNMSDFAIASLLFALFGFSLMFGATRAGWIGPFEFFGIRADPSGTEYAFFVFQMMFCGTATTIVSGAVAERMRFGAYLLVAGVLSGLIYTVFGHWAWNGADMGQADGWLRGLGFVDFAGSTVVHSVAGWSALAVVLILGPREGRFSADGSAQRIQGHDLPFAMLGAVLLWVGWLGFNGGSTFAMNDQVPAILAKTVLAGASGLAAALAAGWIRTGRADVMTVLNGSLAGLVAITAGCHAVSPLAAIVIGAVGGLVMDLACRALERMRIDDVVSAIPVHAVAGVWGTLAVALFGSPEILGTGLGLGAQLGVQLLGVGVCFVWTFGLVYLIFRGVNLVYPLRVSPEQERVGLNVAEHGATTELLDLLVGMQAQARTGDLSLRVPVEPFTEVGQIASRYNQVMESLQRAVARAEAIVRDIRDGIITFTQSGKLLSFNPGAERIFGYGLAEVLDTPVSRLFKHGDEPRDDPALTISRLQQTAAKASAPLELEGVRKDGSRVPIELTLSSGKSGSRTVYTGLVRDISEREEMDRMKNEFISTVSHELRTPLTSINASIGLLSDGVMGELPPETREMLAIARSNSDRLLRLINDILDIEKIESGQVEYELQVLEVRPLVEQALASARATADPLSVSFSVHDSAPGARIRTDGDRLLQVLTNLLSNATKFSPRGGVVGVTIARRDGSIRMSVSDEGPGIPESFRQRVFQKFAQADASDRRQKGGTGLGLSICKAILEQLGGRIDFETESGKGTTLFFDLPEWSERHAERPARAGP
;
A
#
# COMPACT_ATOMS: atom_id res chain seq x y z
N MET A 1 -68.15 18.92 -25.61
CA MET A 1 -67.59 18.05 -26.67
C MET A 1 -68.73 17.27 -27.29
N THR A 2 -68.91 17.31 -28.61
CA THR A 2 -69.72 16.30 -29.31
C THR A 2 -69.13 14.92 -28.99
N GLN A 3 -69.95 13.87 -28.84
CA GLN A 3 -69.42 12.51 -28.69
C GLN A 3 -68.52 12.21 -29.90
N GLY A 4 -67.21 12.16 -29.68
CA GLY A 4 -66.26 11.71 -30.69
C GLY A 4 -66.55 10.25 -31.02
N GLY A 5 -66.23 9.82 -32.24
CA GLY A 5 -66.32 8.41 -32.57
C GLY A 5 -65.41 7.60 -31.63
N MET A 6 -65.71 6.30 -31.43
CA MET A 6 -64.82 5.42 -30.65
C MET A 6 -63.37 5.45 -31.16
N LEU A 7 -63.17 5.70 -32.46
CA LEU A 7 -61.85 5.83 -33.07
C LEU A 7 -61.08 7.05 -32.55
N ASP A 8 -61.75 8.19 -32.36
CA ASP A 8 -61.13 9.41 -31.84
C ASP A 8 -60.72 9.22 -30.37
N ILE A 9 -61.61 8.62 -29.58
CA ILE A 9 -61.34 8.28 -28.18
C ILE A 9 -60.13 7.33 -28.10
N ALA A 10 -60.10 6.28 -28.93
CA ALA A 10 -58.99 5.35 -28.98
C ALA A 10 -57.68 6.03 -29.37
N TRP A 11 -57.70 6.91 -30.38
CA TRP A 11 -56.53 7.68 -30.80
C TRP A 11 -55.98 8.55 -29.67
N VAL A 12 -56.84 9.32 -29.00
CA VAL A 12 -56.42 10.20 -27.90
C VAL A 12 -55.85 9.41 -26.73
N LEU A 13 -56.42 8.25 -26.40
CA LEU A 13 -55.89 7.38 -25.33
C LEU A 13 -54.55 6.74 -25.71
N ILE A 14 -54.38 6.30 -26.96
CA ILE A 14 -53.08 5.81 -27.48
C ILE A 14 -52.05 6.94 -27.43
N ALA A 15 -52.43 8.14 -27.88
CA ALA A 15 -51.57 9.32 -27.82
C ALA A 15 -51.20 9.66 -26.37
N ALA A 16 -52.13 9.59 -25.42
CA ALA A 16 -51.84 9.77 -24.01
C ALA A 16 -50.84 8.72 -23.48
N ALA A 17 -50.99 7.45 -23.87
CA ALA A 17 -50.02 6.41 -23.50
C ALA A 17 -48.62 6.66 -24.08
N LEU A 18 -48.53 7.19 -25.30
CA LEU A 18 -47.26 7.63 -25.89
C LEU A 18 -46.67 8.83 -25.14
N VAL A 19 -47.48 9.80 -24.71
CA VAL A 19 -46.99 10.92 -23.88
C VAL A 19 -46.56 10.43 -22.49
N LEU A 20 -47.24 9.46 -21.90
CA LEU A 20 -46.79 8.80 -20.68
C LEU A 20 -45.41 8.14 -20.87
N LEU A 21 -45.15 7.53 -22.03
CA LEU A 21 -43.83 6.96 -22.34
C LEU A 21 -42.72 8.01 -22.32
N MET A 22 -43.03 9.30 -22.52
CA MET A 22 -42.06 10.37 -22.36
C MET A 22 -41.52 10.45 -20.93
N GLN A 23 -42.31 10.09 -19.90
CA GLN A 23 -41.82 10.02 -18.51
C GLN A 23 -40.66 9.03 -18.36
N ALA A 24 -40.77 7.85 -18.98
CA ALA A 24 -39.64 6.92 -19.05
C ALA A 24 -38.48 7.49 -19.86
N GLY A 25 -38.78 8.27 -20.91
CA GLY A 25 -37.79 9.01 -21.68
C GLY A 25 -36.98 10.01 -20.85
N PHE A 26 -37.64 10.87 -20.07
CA PHE A 26 -36.99 11.82 -19.15
C PHE A 26 -36.17 11.09 -18.09
N LEU A 27 -36.74 10.04 -17.47
CA LEU A 27 -36.02 9.24 -16.48
C LEU A 27 -34.70 8.70 -17.04
N CYS A 28 -34.73 8.07 -18.23
CA CYS A 28 -33.55 7.51 -18.87
C CYS A 28 -32.55 8.60 -19.28
N LEU A 29 -33.05 9.68 -19.89
CA LEU A 29 -32.22 10.82 -20.34
C LEU A 29 -31.46 11.44 -19.16
N GLU A 30 -32.18 11.75 -18.08
CA GLU A 30 -31.63 12.45 -16.93
C GLU A 30 -30.74 11.54 -16.08
N ALA A 31 -31.14 10.29 -15.84
CA ALA A 31 -30.32 9.34 -15.10
C ALA A 31 -29.00 9.09 -15.87
N GLY A 32 -29.05 8.82 -17.17
CA GLY A 32 -27.85 8.59 -17.98
C GLY A 32 -26.93 9.81 -18.08
N SER A 33 -27.51 11.02 -18.11
CA SER A 33 -26.78 12.29 -18.23
C SER A 33 -26.17 12.79 -16.91
N THR A 34 -26.56 12.20 -15.78
CA THR A 34 -26.03 12.54 -14.45
C THR A 34 -24.94 11.57 -14.02
N ARG A 35 -24.20 11.91 -12.95
CA ARG A 35 -23.21 11.03 -12.32
C ARG A 35 -23.92 9.87 -11.62
N SER A 36 -23.32 8.68 -11.65
CA SER A 36 -23.89 7.45 -11.08
C SER A 36 -24.33 7.59 -9.63
N LYS A 37 -23.61 8.37 -8.82
CA LYS A 37 -23.93 8.68 -7.41
C LYS A 37 -25.26 9.42 -7.19
N ASN A 38 -25.94 9.85 -8.26
CA ASN A 38 -27.21 10.59 -8.23
C ASN A 38 -28.34 9.92 -9.05
N SER A 39 -28.08 8.80 -9.72
CA SER A 39 -29.05 8.16 -10.64
C SER A 39 -30.37 7.75 -9.97
N ILE A 40 -30.33 7.18 -8.75
CA ILE A 40 -31.52 6.80 -7.97
C ILE A 40 -32.32 8.04 -7.59
N ASN A 41 -31.63 9.09 -7.13
CA ASN A 41 -32.29 10.35 -6.78
C ASN A 41 -33.01 10.99 -7.98
N VAL A 42 -32.44 10.89 -9.18
CA VAL A 42 -33.08 11.37 -10.41
C VAL A 42 -34.28 10.50 -10.79
N ALA A 43 -34.15 9.18 -10.74
CA ALA A 43 -35.22 8.26 -11.09
C ALA A 43 -36.45 8.41 -10.19
N ILE A 44 -36.25 8.52 -8.88
CA ILE A 44 -37.36 8.71 -7.94
C ILE A 44 -38.00 10.10 -8.07
N LYS A 45 -37.24 11.14 -8.47
CA LYS A 45 -37.81 12.46 -8.78
C LYS A 45 -38.80 12.37 -9.95
N ASN A 46 -38.39 11.76 -11.06
CA ASN A 46 -39.26 11.55 -12.23
C ASN A 46 -40.53 10.76 -11.87
N MET A 47 -40.42 9.70 -11.07
CA MET A 47 -41.61 8.95 -10.65
C MET A 47 -42.52 9.75 -9.71
N SER A 48 -41.93 10.50 -8.78
CA SER A 48 -42.68 11.25 -7.77
C SER A 48 -43.35 12.49 -8.35
N ASP A 49 -42.70 13.20 -9.29
CA ASP A 49 -43.32 14.34 -9.95
C ASP A 49 -44.51 13.93 -10.80
N PHE A 50 -44.45 12.78 -11.49
CA PHE A 50 -45.57 12.28 -12.26
C PHE A 50 -46.76 11.98 -11.35
N ALA A 51 -46.53 11.35 -10.19
CA ALA A 51 -47.57 11.09 -9.21
C ALA A 51 -48.17 12.40 -8.65
N ILE A 52 -47.32 13.37 -8.26
CA ILE A 52 -47.78 14.67 -7.74
C ILE A 52 -48.56 15.44 -8.80
N ALA A 53 -48.03 15.55 -10.02
CA ALA A 53 -48.66 16.26 -11.12
C ALA A 53 -50.00 15.63 -11.47
N SER A 54 -50.06 14.29 -11.60
CA SER A 54 -51.30 13.57 -11.90
C SER A 54 -52.35 13.78 -10.81
N LEU A 55 -51.95 13.67 -9.53
CA LEU A 55 -52.87 13.85 -8.40
C LEU A 55 -53.36 15.29 -8.28
N LEU A 56 -52.49 16.31 -8.37
CA LEU A 56 -52.91 17.71 -8.28
C LEU A 56 -53.71 18.16 -9.49
N PHE A 57 -53.35 17.67 -10.69
CA PHE A 57 -54.10 17.94 -11.90
C PHE A 57 -55.50 17.31 -11.83
N ALA A 58 -55.60 16.06 -11.37
CA ALA A 58 -56.90 15.45 -11.08
C ALA A 58 -57.66 16.20 -9.99
N LEU A 59 -56.99 16.53 -8.88
CA LEU A 59 -57.65 17.09 -7.69
C LEU A 59 -58.28 18.44 -7.98
N PHE A 60 -57.60 19.33 -8.71
CA PHE A 60 -58.17 20.65 -9.06
C PHE A 60 -57.58 21.26 -10.33
N GLY A 61 -56.38 20.84 -10.77
CA GLY A 61 -55.68 21.50 -11.88
C GLY A 61 -56.43 21.44 -13.21
N PHE A 62 -57.11 20.33 -13.51
CA PHE A 62 -57.94 20.20 -14.71
C PHE A 62 -59.12 21.19 -14.68
N SER A 63 -59.77 21.35 -13.52
CA SER A 63 -60.86 22.32 -13.37
C SER A 63 -60.37 23.76 -13.52
N LEU A 64 -59.21 24.08 -12.91
CA LEU A 64 -58.61 25.41 -13.03
C LEU A 64 -58.18 25.75 -14.46
N MET A 65 -57.81 24.75 -15.26
CA MET A 65 -57.27 24.94 -16.61
C MET A 65 -58.34 24.86 -17.72
N PHE A 66 -59.32 23.95 -17.59
CA PHE A 66 -60.31 23.65 -18.63
C PHE A 66 -61.76 23.84 -18.17
N GLY A 67 -61.98 24.19 -16.90
CA GLY A 67 -63.30 24.53 -16.39
C GLY A 67 -63.82 25.89 -16.86
N ALA A 68 -65.06 26.20 -16.45
CA ALA A 68 -65.76 27.43 -16.83
C ALA A 68 -64.94 28.69 -16.51
N THR A 69 -64.54 29.40 -17.56
CA THR A 69 -63.66 30.56 -17.44
C THR A 69 -64.30 31.72 -16.68
N ARG A 70 -63.56 32.32 -15.75
CA ARG A 70 -63.89 33.61 -15.12
C ARG A 70 -63.15 34.72 -15.85
N ALA A 71 -63.83 35.39 -16.78
CA ALA A 71 -63.31 36.49 -17.58
C ALA A 71 -62.00 36.17 -18.34
N GLY A 72 -61.78 34.91 -18.73
CA GLY A 72 -60.58 34.48 -19.46
C GLY A 72 -59.37 34.15 -18.57
N TRP A 73 -59.46 34.34 -17.25
CA TRP A 73 -58.29 34.27 -16.35
C TRP A 73 -58.08 32.92 -15.67
N ILE A 74 -59.13 32.27 -15.19
CA ILE A 74 -59.01 31.01 -14.46
C ILE A 74 -60.33 30.26 -14.42
N GLY A 75 -60.28 28.94 -14.39
CA GLY A 75 -61.41 28.08 -14.08
C GLY A 75 -61.77 28.07 -12.59
N PRO A 76 -62.87 27.41 -12.20
CA PRO A 76 -63.26 27.29 -10.79
C PRO A 76 -62.36 26.27 -10.06
N PHE A 77 -62.23 26.46 -8.74
CA PHE A 77 -61.56 25.47 -7.89
C PHE A 77 -62.57 24.38 -7.51
N GLU A 78 -62.66 23.33 -8.33
CA GLU A 78 -63.55 22.19 -8.09
C GLU A 78 -62.74 20.90 -7.98
N PHE A 79 -63.11 20.08 -7.00
CA PHE A 79 -62.48 18.79 -6.80
C PHE A 79 -62.83 17.83 -7.95
N PHE A 80 -61.83 17.14 -8.49
CA PHE A 80 -61.93 16.24 -9.65
C PHE A 80 -62.22 16.91 -11.00
N GLY A 81 -62.84 18.09 -11.03
CA GLY A 81 -62.95 18.95 -12.23
C GLY A 81 -63.69 18.36 -13.44
N ILE A 82 -64.12 17.11 -13.34
CA ILE A 82 -64.89 16.38 -14.33
C ILE A 82 -66.36 16.44 -13.88
N ARG A 83 -67.28 16.65 -14.84
CA ARG A 83 -68.72 16.70 -14.58
C ARG A 83 -69.22 15.40 -13.93
N ALA A 84 -70.38 15.46 -13.27
CA ALA A 84 -70.94 14.30 -12.55
C ALA A 84 -71.25 13.08 -13.44
N ASP A 85 -71.49 13.27 -14.75
CA ASP A 85 -71.67 12.21 -15.75
C ASP A 85 -70.86 12.54 -17.02
N PRO A 86 -69.55 12.27 -17.01
CA PRO A 86 -68.65 12.65 -18.08
C PRO A 86 -68.64 11.64 -19.22
N SER A 87 -68.58 12.16 -20.44
CA SER A 87 -68.46 11.35 -21.66
C SER A 87 -67.07 10.68 -21.76
N GLY A 88 -66.99 9.60 -22.55
CA GLY A 88 -65.70 8.94 -22.85
C GLY A 88 -64.68 9.89 -23.49
N THR A 89 -65.13 10.85 -24.30
CA THR A 89 -64.28 11.90 -24.89
C THR A 89 -63.71 12.84 -23.82
N GLU A 90 -64.51 13.23 -22.82
CA GLU A 90 -64.03 14.07 -21.71
C GLU A 90 -62.98 13.33 -20.87
N TYR A 91 -63.17 12.04 -20.58
CA TYR A 91 -62.13 11.24 -19.91
C TYR A 91 -60.86 11.09 -20.74
N ALA A 92 -60.98 10.84 -22.04
CA ALA A 92 -59.81 10.73 -22.91
C ALA A 92 -59.02 12.05 -22.97
N PHE A 93 -59.72 13.17 -23.09
CA PHE A 93 -59.12 14.50 -23.04
C PHE A 93 -58.46 14.79 -21.68
N PHE A 94 -59.13 14.45 -20.57
CA PHE A 94 -58.59 14.58 -19.22
C PHE A 94 -57.27 13.80 -19.06
N VAL A 95 -57.26 12.51 -19.44
CA VAL A 95 -56.07 11.66 -19.35
C VAL A 95 -54.95 12.22 -20.24
N PHE A 96 -55.27 12.65 -21.46
CA PHE A 96 -54.29 13.25 -22.36
C PHE A 96 -53.64 14.52 -21.77
N GLN A 97 -54.45 15.44 -21.25
CA GLN A 97 -53.95 16.69 -20.64
C GLN A 97 -53.20 16.46 -19.33
N MET A 98 -53.56 15.42 -18.57
CA MET A 98 -52.81 15.01 -17.38
C MET A 98 -51.37 14.62 -17.75
N MET A 99 -51.18 13.93 -18.88
CA MET A 99 -49.83 13.55 -19.32
C MET A 99 -48.99 14.78 -19.68
N PHE A 100 -49.59 15.81 -20.29
CA PHE A 100 -48.91 17.07 -20.61
C PHE A 100 -48.49 17.83 -19.35
N CYS A 101 -49.36 17.86 -18.33
CA CYS A 101 -49.03 18.42 -17.02
C CYS A 101 -47.82 17.70 -16.39
N GLY A 102 -47.82 16.36 -16.43
CA GLY A 102 -46.69 15.54 -16.00
C GLY A 102 -45.41 15.88 -16.78
N THR A 103 -45.49 15.99 -18.11
CA THR A 103 -44.36 16.36 -18.97
C THR A 103 -43.81 17.75 -18.64
N ALA A 104 -44.67 18.76 -18.46
CA ALA A 104 -44.24 20.11 -18.07
C ALA A 104 -43.51 20.08 -16.71
N THR A 105 -43.99 19.26 -15.79
CA THR A 105 -43.45 19.17 -14.44
C THR A 105 -42.07 18.51 -14.42
N THR A 106 -41.93 17.37 -15.09
CA THR A 106 -40.71 16.55 -15.07
C THR A 106 -39.52 17.22 -15.76
N ILE A 107 -39.73 18.08 -16.76
CA ILE A 107 -38.63 18.83 -17.42
C ILE A 107 -37.72 19.56 -16.43
N VAL A 108 -38.24 19.99 -15.26
CA VAL A 108 -37.45 20.69 -14.25
C VAL A 108 -36.49 19.75 -13.50
N SER A 109 -36.79 18.45 -13.31
CA SER A 109 -35.90 17.53 -12.56
C SER A 109 -34.51 17.45 -13.17
N GLY A 110 -34.45 17.37 -14.50
CA GLY A 110 -33.20 17.31 -15.23
C GLY A 110 -32.33 18.52 -14.94
N ALA A 111 -32.87 19.73 -15.05
CA ALA A 111 -32.11 20.97 -14.83
C ALA A 111 -31.52 21.07 -13.41
N VAL A 112 -32.27 20.61 -12.40
CA VAL A 112 -31.96 20.76 -10.97
C VAL A 112 -31.26 19.54 -10.34
N ALA A 113 -30.98 18.51 -11.14
CA ALA A 113 -30.36 17.26 -10.70
C ALA A 113 -29.02 17.46 -9.95
N GLU A 114 -28.64 16.44 -9.17
CA GLU A 114 -27.39 16.33 -8.40
C GLU A 114 -27.19 17.27 -7.20
N ARG A 115 -27.92 18.39 -7.09
CA ARG A 115 -27.75 19.34 -5.96
C ARG A 115 -29.03 19.78 -5.26
N MET A 116 -30.20 19.60 -5.89
CA MET A 116 -31.47 19.96 -5.27
C MET A 116 -31.94 18.85 -4.32
N ARG A 117 -32.36 19.23 -3.11
CA ARG A 117 -32.99 18.33 -2.15
C ARG A 117 -34.24 17.68 -2.74
N PHE A 118 -34.45 16.41 -2.46
CA PHE A 118 -35.62 15.66 -2.92
C PHE A 118 -36.93 16.31 -2.46
N GLY A 119 -37.07 16.61 -1.16
CA GLY A 119 -38.27 17.27 -0.63
C GLY A 119 -38.53 18.65 -1.23
N ALA A 120 -37.47 19.41 -1.53
CA ALA A 120 -37.60 20.71 -2.21
C ALA A 120 -38.09 20.54 -3.66
N TYR A 121 -37.66 19.48 -4.35
CA TYR A 121 -38.13 19.16 -5.68
C TYR A 121 -39.62 18.81 -5.71
N LEU A 122 -40.13 18.06 -4.73
CA LEU A 122 -41.56 17.75 -4.64
C LEU A 122 -42.42 19.02 -4.50
N LEU A 123 -41.92 20.04 -3.78
CA LEU A 123 -42.58 21.35 -3.70
C LEU A 123 -42.57 22.08 -5.06
N VAL A 124 -41.45 22.04 -5.79
CA VAL A 124 -41.37 22.57 -7.16
C VAL A 124 -42.38 21.87 -8.07
N ALA A 125 -42.42 20.54 -8.04
CA ALA A 125 -43.36 19.76 -8.82
C ALA A 125 -44.81 20.12 -8.50
N GLY A 126 -45.15 20.28 -7.21
CA GLY A 126 -46.48 20.64 -6.77
C GLY A 126 -46.92 22.05 -7.18
N VAL A 127 -46.05 23.05 -7.01
CA VAL A 127 -46.33 24.44 -7.41
C VAL A 127 -46.44 24.56 -8.93
N LEU A 128 -45.54 23.90 -9.66
CA LEU A 128 -45.53 23.93 -11.11
C LEU A 128 -46.80 23.30 -11.70
N SER A 129 -47.10 22.06 -11.31
CA SER A 129 -48.27 21.31 -11.81
C SER A 129 -49.61 21.88 -11.35
N GLY A 130 -49.71 22.31 -10.09
CA GLY A 130 -50.97 22.75 -9.51
C GLY A 130 -51.35 24.20 -9.82
N LEU A 131 -50.37 25.09 -9.97
CA LEU A 131 -50.59 26.54 -10.09
C LEU A 131 -50.01 27.14 -11.38
N ILE A 132 -48.71 26.97 -11.61
CA ILE A 132 -48.02 27.70 -12.69
C ILE A 132 -48.51 27.22 -14.06
N TYR A 133 -48.49 25.91 -14.28
CA TYR A 133 -48.92 25.26 -15.52
C TYR A 133 -50.43 25.44 -15.76
N THR A 134 -51.26 25.18 -14.75
CA THR A 134 -52.73 25.21 -14.88
C THR A 134 -53.26 26.60 -15.22
N VAL A 135 -52.74 27.65 -14.58
CA VAL A 135 -53.18 29.02 -14.83
C VAL A 135 -52.72 29.50 -16.21
N PHE A 136 -51.46 29.26 -16.58
CA PHE A 136 -50.98 29.66 -17.91
C PHE A 136 -51.69 28.86 -19.02
N GLY A 137 -51.88 27.56 -18.79
CA GLY A 137 -52.65 26.68 -19.65
C GLY A 137 -54.09 27.15 -19.82
N HIS A 138 -54.72 27.68 -18.77
CA HIS A 138 -56.04 28.30 -18.88
C HIS A 138 -56.03 29.46 -19.86
N TRP A 139 -55.04 30.36 -19.77
CA TRP A 139 -54.96 31.52 -20.65
C TRP A 139 -54.79 31.14 -22.12
N ALA A 140 -53.96 30.12 -22.38
CA ALA A 140 -53.55 29.74 -23.73
C ALA A 140 -54.45 28.69 -24.39
N TRP A 141 -55.04 27.77 -23.64
CA TRP A 141 -55.73 26.59 -24.18
C TRP A 141 -57.18 26.43 -23.76
N ASN A 142 -57.67 27.15 -22.74
CA ASN A 142 -59.10 27.15 -22.45
C ASN A 142 -59.86 27.77 -23.64
N GLY A 143 -60.88 27.11 -24.18
CA GLY A 143 -61.75 27.71 -25.21
C GLY A 143 -61.94 26.95 -26.52
N ALA A 144 -62.90 27.46 -27.32
CA ALA A 144 -63.47 27.03 -28.60
C ALA A 144 -64.03 25.59 -28.72
N ASP A 145 -63.29 24.56 -28.32
CA ASP A 145 -63.70 23.15 -28.55
C ASP A 145 -64.61 22.59 -27.44
N MET A 146 -64.80 23.35 -26.36
CA MET A 146 -65.62 22.99 -25.19
C MET A 146 -66.94 23.75 -25.07
N GLY A 147 -67.26 24.65 -26.02
CA GLY A 147 -68.46 25.49 -25.96
C GLY A 147 -68.45 26.51 -24.82
N GLN A 148 -67.27 26.96 -24.39
CA GLN A 148 -67.04 27.94 -23.33
C GLN A 148 -66.29 29.15 -23.88
N ALA A 149 -66.35 30.28 -23.19
CA ALA A 149 -65.55 31.45 -23.53
C ALA A 149 -64.05 31.12 -23.40
N ASP A 150 -63.24 31.71 -24.27
CA ASP A 150 -61.81 31.40 -24.34
C ASP A 150 -61.02 31.97 -23.15
N GLY A 151 -59.89 31.35 -22.85
CA GLY A 151 -58.80 31.97 -22.11
C GLY A 151 -58.38 33.26 -22.82
N TRP A 152 -58.02 34.29 -22.06
CA TRP A 152 -57.84 35.63 -22.63
C TRP A 152 -56.74 35.66 -23.71
N LEU A 153 -55.67 34.88 -23.55
CA LEU A 153 -54.54 34.87 -24.48
C LEU A 153 -54.93 34.13 -25.78
N ARG A 154 -55.65 33.00 -25.67
CA ARG A 154 -56.26 32.32 -26.82
C ARG A 154 -57.24 33.23 -27.55
N GLY A 155 -58.11 33.94 -26.82
CA GLY A 155 -59.09 34.88 -27.37
C GLY A 155 -58.47 36.07 -28.12
N LEU A 156 -57.22 36.42 -27.83
CA LEU A 156 -56.45 37.39 -28.60
C LEU A 156 -55.83 36.81 -29.88
N GLY A 157 -55.94 35.51 -30.12
CA GLY A 157 -55.39 34.80 -31.28
C GLY A 157 -54.03 34.15 -31.02
N PHE A 158 -53.65 33.88 -29.76
CA PHE A 158 -52.42 33.14 -29.47
C PHE A 158 -52.54 31.68 -29.89
N VAL A 159 -51.56 31.20 -30.64
CA VAL A 159 -51.53 29.83 -31.14
C VAL A 159 -50.33 29.09 -30.58
N ASP A 160 -50.62 28.00 -29.89
CA ASP A 160 -49.62 27.02 -29.44
C ASP A 160 -50.26 25.64 -29.51
N PHE A 161 -50.09 24.94 -30.63
CA PHE A 161 -50.88 23.75 -30.95
C PHE A 161 -50.74 22.61 -29.94
N ALA A 162 -49.50 22.23 -29.61
CA ALA A 162 -49.22 21.16 -28.67
C ALA A 162 -48.35 21.61 -27.48
N GLY A 163 -47.84 22.86 -27.42
CA GLY A 163 -47.22 23.39 -26.20
C GLY A 163 -45.72 23.71 -26.27
N SER A 164 -45.21 24.35 -27.34
CA SER A 164 -43.86 24.95 -27.28
C SER A 164 -43.74 25.99 -26.18
N THR A 165 -44.84 26.71 -25.90
CA THR A 165 -44.91 27.64 -24.77
C THR A 165 -45.55 26.99 -23.54
N VAL A 166 -46.76 26.46 -23.66
CA VAL A 166 -47.57 26.00 -22.51
C VAL A 166 -46.92 24.85 -21.73
N VAL A 167 -46.23 23.95 -22.40
CA VAL A 167 -45.49 22.84 -21.74
C VAL A 167 -44.02 23.21 -21.63
N HIS A 168 -43.35 23.41 -22.77
CA HIS A 168 -41.89 23.51 -22.78
C HIS A 168 -41.37 24.83 -22.23
N SER A 169 -41.88 25.99 -22.68
CA SER A 169 -41.37 27.26 -22.15
C SER A 169 -41.75 27.45 -20.68
N VAL A 170 -42.98 27.08 -20.27
CA VAL A 170 -43.40 27.10 -18.87
C VAL A 170 -42.41 26.33 -17.99
N ALA A 171 -42.07 25.10 -18.39
CA ALA A 171 -41.13 24.27 -17.68
C ALA A 171 -39.70 24.80 -17.72
N GLY A 172 -39.22 25.21 -18.89
CA GLY A 172 -37.85 25.72 -19.08
C GLY A 172 -37.59 27.02 -18.31
N TRP A 173 -38.56 27.92 -18.24
CA TRP A 173 -38.46 29.15 -17.43
C TRP A 173 -38.55 28.87 -15.94
N SER A 174 -39.37 27.90 -15.53
CA SER A 174 -39.41 27.40 -14.15
C SER A 174 -38.05 26.78 -13.74
N ALA A 175 -37.45 25.99 -14.64
CA ALA A 175 -36.12 25.44 -14.45
C ALA A 175 -35.07 26.54 -14.29
N LEU A 176 -35.07 27.57 -15.14
CA LEU A 176 -34.15 28.70 -15.03
C LEU A 176 -34.28 29.41 -13.67
N ALA A 177 -35.51 29.68 -13.22
CA ALA A 177 -35.76 30.31 -11.92
C ALA A 177 -35.15 29.51 -10.76
N VAL A 178 -35.38 28.18 -10.73
CA VAL A 178 -34.87 27.32 -9.65
C VAL A 178 -33.35 27.16 -9.75
N VAL A 179 -32.79 26.98 -10.95
CA VAL A 179 -31.34 26.86 -11.16
C VAL A 179 -30.58 28.11 -10.69
N LEU A 180 -31.12 29.31 -10.91
CA LEU A 180 -30.51 30.55 -10.42
C LEU A 180 -30.49 30.65 -8.88
N ILE A 181 -31.45 30.04 -8.20
CA ILE A 181 -31.49 30.00 -6.72
C ILE A 181 -30.48 28.97 -6.20
N LEU A 182 -30.40 27.80 -6.85
CA LEU A 182 -29.49 26.71 -6.44
C LEU A 182 -28.03 27.04 -6.70
N GLY A 183 -27.72 27.73 -7.80
CA GLY A 183 -26.37 27.93 -8.28
C GLY A 183 -25.73 26.68 -8.91
N PRO A 184 -24.46 26.79 -9.35
CA PRO A 184 -23.79 25.73 -10.10
C PRO A 184 -23.36 24.56 -9.22
N ARG A 185 -23.28 23.34 -9.79
CA ARG A 185 -22.74 22.16 -9.10
C ARG A 185 -21.28 22.38 -8.71
N GLU A 186 -20.88 21.75 -7.60
CA GLU A 186 -19.48 21.78 -7.18
C GLU A 186 -18.58 21.17 -8.25
N GLY A 187 -17.50 21.89 -8.58
CA GLY A 187 -16.55 21.49 -9.63
C GLY A 187 -16.98 21.80 -11.06
N ARG A 188 -18.20 22.33 -11.30
CA ARG A 188 -18.65 22.68 -12.67
C ARG A 188 -17.86 23.84 -13.28
N PHE A 189 -17.50 24.83 -12.47
CA PHE A 189 -16.71 25.98 -12.90
C PHE A 189 -15.46 26.10 -12.03
N SER A 190 -14.30 26.23 -12.66
CA SER A 190 -13.01 26.41 -11.96
C SER A 190 -12.86 27.82 -11.39
N ALA A 191 -11.84 28.05 -10.56
CA ALA A 191 -11.60 29.35 -9.93
C ALA A 191 -11.36 30.48 -10.95
N ASP A 192 -10.80 30.16 -12.12
CA ASP A 192 -10.62 31.07 -13.26
C ASP A 192 -11.93 31.33 -14.03
N GLY A 193 -13.01 30.63 -13.69
CA GLY A 193 -14.30 30.69 -14.36
C GLY A 193 -14.46 29.75 -15.54
N SER A 194 -13.46 28.93 -15.86
CA SER A 194 -13.54 27.97 -16.96
C SER A 194 -14.56 26.86 -16.66
N ALA A 195 -15.36 26.52 -17.66
CA ALA A 195 -16.40 25.50 -17.59
C ALA A 195 -15.75 24.10 -17.66
N GLN A 196 -15.91 23.32 -16.60
CA GLN A 196 -15.43 21.93 -16.51
C GLN A 196 -16.54 20.97 -16.91
N ARG A 197 -16.22 20.01 -17.77
CA ARG A 197 -17.20 19.02 -18.23
C ARG A 197 -17.46 17.99 -17.12
N ILE A 198 -18.71 17.90 -16.67
CA ILE A 198 -19.19 16.80 -15.83
C ILE A 198 -19.86 15.81 -16.78
N GLN A 199 -19.25 14.63 -16.94
CA GLN A 199 -19.75 13.60 -17.86
C GLN A 199 -20.85 12.76 -17.19
N GLY A 200 -21.91 12.49 -17.94
CA GLY A 200 -22.94 11.51 -17.54
C GLY A 200 -22.34 10.11 -17.46
N HIS A 201 -22.84 9.31 -16.53
CA HIS A 201 -22.28 7.98 -16.27
C HIS A 201 -22.68 6.92 -17.31
N ASP A 202 -23.80 7.12 -18.02
CA ASP A 202 -24.32 6.19 -19.03
C ASP A 202 -25.00 6.94 -20.18
N LEU A 203 -24.18 7.38 -21.14
CA LEU A 203 -24.67 8.10 -22.32
C LEU A 203 -25.55 7.24 -23.25
N PRO A 204 -25.29 5.93 -23.47
CA PRO A 204 -26.24 5.05 -24.15
C PRO A 204 -27.63 5.03 -23.50
N PHE A 205 -27.71 4.99 -22.17
CA PHE A 205 -28.99 5.09 -21.46
C PHE A 205 -29.66 6.45 -21.67
N ALA A 206 -28.87 7.53 -21.71
CA ALA A 206 -29.38 8.85 -22.07
C ALA A 206 -29.94 8.91 -23.50
N MET A 207 -29.26 8.26 -24.47
CA MET A 207 -29.73 8.14 -25.85
C MET A 207 -31.04 7.33 -25.94
N LEU A 208 -31.17 6.23 -25.18
CA LEU A 208 -32.43 5.49 -25.08
C LEU A 208 -33.57 6.41 -24.60
N GLY A 209 -33.30 7.25 -23.60
CA GLY A 209 -34.24 8.26 -23.14
C GLY A 209 -34.71 9.20 -24.26
N ALA A 210 -33.78 9.73 -25.05
CA ALA A 210 -34.11 10.59 -26.18
C ALA A 210 -34.94 9.87 -27.26
N VAL A 211 -34.69 8.58 -27.52
CA VAL A 211 -35.50 7.77 -28.46
C VAL A 211 -36.92 7.57 -27.93
N LEU A 212 -37.09 7.30 -26.63
CA LEU A 212 -38.41 7.20 -26.02
C LEU A 212 -39.18 8.53 -26.07
N LEU A 213 -38.49 9.66 -25.85
CA LEU A 213 -39.06 11.00 -26.03
C LEU A 213 -39.51 11.23 -27.48
N TRP A 214 -38.74 10.79 -28.48
CA TRP A 214 -39.12 10.84 -29.90
C TRP A 214 -40.41 10.08 -30.19
N VAL A 215 -40.51 8.84 -29.70
CA VAL A 215 -41.72 8.02 -29.86
C VAL A 215 -42.91 8.68 -29.17
N GLY A 216 -42.71 9.19 -27.96
CA GLY A 216 -43.76 9.89 -27.23
C GLY A 216 -44.21 11.18 -27.91
N TRP A 217 -43.30 11.89 -28.57
CA TRP A 217 -43.62 13.12 -29.31
C TRP A 217 -44.60 12.92 -30.47
N LEU A 218 -44.66 11.70 -31.03
CA LEU A 218 -45.66 11.35 -32.04
C LEU A 218 -47.06 11.39 -31.44
N GLY A 219 -47.24 10.87 -30.21
CA GLY A 219 -48.48 11.02 -29.46
C GLY A 219 -48.73 12.46 -29.01
N PHE A 220 -47.68 13.17 -28.59
CA PHE A 220 -47.76 14.55 -28.12
C PHE A 220 -48.34 15.49 -29.20
N ASN A 221 -47.72 15.52 -30.39
CA ASN A 221 -48.18 16.36 -31.49
C ASN A 221 -49.39 15.76 -32.20
N GLY A 222 -49.37 14.45 -32.48
CA GLY A 222 -50.46 13.79 -33.20
C GLY A 222 -51.76 13.75 -32.42
N GLY A 223 -51.71 13.54 -31.09
CA GLY A 223 -52.89 13.52 -30.22
C GLY A 223 -53.52 14.89 -29.98
N SER A 224 -52.78 15.97 -30.21
CA SER A 224 -53.27 17.35 -30.07
C SER A 224 -54.27 17.74 -31.18
N THR A 225 -54.56 16.86 -32.13
CA THR A 225 -55.72 16.97 -33.03
C THR A 225 -57.04 16.61 -32.34
N PHE A 226 -56.99 15.92 -31.20
CA PHE A 226 -58.13 15.37 -30.44
C PHE A 226 -59.04 14.40 -31.22
N ALA A 227 -58.65 14.02 -32.44
CA ALA A 227 -59.40 13.15 -33.34
C ALA A 227 -58.47 12.47 -34.34
N MET A 228 -58.85 11.29 -34.83
CA MET A 228 -58.11 10.59 -35.88
C MET A 228 -58.59 11.08 -37.24
N ASN A 229 -57.83 11.98 -37.87
CA ASN A 229 -58.20 12.61 -39.14
C ASN A 229 -56.99 12.75 -40.09
N ASP A 230 -57.24 13.26 -41.30
CA ASP A 230 -56.24 13.39 -42.36
C ASP A 230 -55.07 14.34 -42.02
N GLN A 231 -55.18 15.16 -40.97
CA GLN A 231 -54.07 16.01 -40.53
C GLN A 231 -53.01 15.23 -39.77
N VAL A 232 -53.39 14.13 -39.09
CA VAL A 232 -52.49 13.36 -38.21
C VAL A 232 -51.22 12.90 -38.95
N PRO A 233 -51.28 12.23 -40.13
CA PRO A 233 -50.07 11.77 -40.81
C PRO A 233 -49.12 12.91 -41.16
N ALA A 234 -49.64 14.07 -41.60
CA ALA A 234 -48.85 15.23 -41.95
C ALA A 234 -48.17 15.87 -40.70
N ILE A 235 -48.88 15.91 -39.57
CA ILE A 235 -48.33 16.38 -38.29
C ILE A 235 -47.19 15.48 -37.82
N LEU A 236 -47.36 14.16 -37.89
CA LEU A 236 -46.32 13.20 -37.51
C LEU A 236 -45.07 13.33 -38.40
N ALA A 237 -45.25 13.43 -39.72
CA ALA A 237 -44.14 13.63 -40.65
C ALA A 237 -43.37 14.94 -40.37
N LYS A 238 -44.09 16.05 -40.12
CA LYS A 238 -43.49 17.34 -39.76
C LYS A 238 -42.72 17.27 -38.43
N THR A 239 -43.25 16.52 -37.47
CA THR A 239 -42.59 16.29 -36.17
C THR A 239 -41.25 15.58 -36.35
N VAL A 240 -41.23 14.48 -37.11
CA VAL A 240 -40.01 13.73 -37.44
C VAL A 240 -38.98 14.59 -38.18
N LEU A 241 -39.42 15.33 -39.20
CA LEU A 241 -38.53 16.19 -40.00
C LEU A 241 -37.89 17.31 -39.15
N ALA A 242 -38.65 17.91 -38.24
CA ALA A 242 -38.13 18.94 -37.35
C ALA A 242 -37.12 18.38 -36.33
N GLY A 243 -37.41 17.23 -35.70
CA GLY A 243 -36.48 16.58 -34.78
C GLY A 243 -35.17 16.16 -35.48
N ALA A 244 -35.26 15.64 -36.71
CA ALA A 244 -34.10 15.22 -37.51
C ALA A 244 -33.25 16.41 -37.98
N SER A 245 -33.90 17.50 -38.40
CA SER A 245 -33.20 18.71 -38.85
C SER A 245 -32.52 19.46 -37.69
N GLY A 246 -33.14 19.50 -36.51
CA GLY A 246 -32.52 20.02 -35.29
C GLY A 246 -31.28 19.23 -34.88
N LEU A 247 -31.36 17.90 -34.97
CA LEU A 247 -30.21 17.00 -34.76
C LEU A 247 -29.08 17.31 -35.73
N ALA A 248 -29.38 17.35 -37.04
CA ALA A 248 -28.38 17.57 -38.09
C ALA A 248 -27.72 18.96 -37.95
N ALA A 249 -28.48 20.00 -37.64
CA ALA A 249 -27.97 21.35 -37.46
C ALA A 249 -27.06 21.45 -36.22
N ALA A 250 -27.46 20.88 -35.09
CA ALA A 250 -26.64 20.85 -33.88
C ALA A 250 -25.37 20.00 -34.05
N LEU A 251 -25.46 18.86 -34.74
CA LEU A 251 -24.31 18.05 -35.11
C LEU A 251 -23.33 18.84 -35.96
N ALA A 252 -23.81 19.49 -37.03
CA ALA A 252 -22.96 20.30 -37.90
C ALA A 252 -22.29 21.45 -37.14
N ALA A 253 -23.05 22.20 -36.35
CA ALA A 253 -22.52 23.31 -35.55
C ALA A 253 -21.49 22.83 -34.51
N GLY A 254 -21.80 21.75 -33.79
CA GLY A 254 -20.89 21.14 -32.81
C GLY A 254 -19.62 20.59 -33.45
N TRP A 255 -19.74 19.95 -34.62
CA TRP A 255 -18.61 19.38 -35.36
C TRP A 255 -17.69 20.47 -35.92
N ILE A 256 -18.25 21.50 -36.56
CA ILE A 256 -17.48 22.66 -37.07
C ILE A 256 -16.68 23.32 -35.94
N ARG A 257 -17.26 23.40 -34.73
CA ARG A 257 -16.64 24.05 -33.58
C ARG A 257 -15.59 23.21 -32.87
N THR A 258 -15.82 21.90 -32.71
CA THR A 258 -15.01 21.04 -31.83
C THR A 258 -14.24 19.95 -32.55
N GLY A 259 -14.53 19.71 -33.83
CA GLY A 259 -13.99 18.59 -34.59
C GLY A 259 -14.51 17.21 -34.17
N ARG A 260 -15.54 17.14 -33.31
CA ARG A 260 -16.11 15.89 -32.77
C ARG A 260 -17.64 15.97 -32.69
N ALA A 261 -18.30 14.81 -32.79
CA ALA A 261 -19.72 14.69 -32.49
C ALA A 261 -19.94 14.58 -30.98
N ASP A 262 -20.35 15.68 -30.34
CA ASP A 262 -20.74 15.66 -28.93
C ASP A 262 -22.16 15.09 -28.76
N VAL A 263 -22.27 13.97 -28.05
CA VAL A 263 -23.53 13.23 -27.87
C VAL A 263 -24.65 14.12 -27.33
N MET A 264 -24.41 14.85 -26.23
CA MET A 264 -25.46 15.65 -25.59
C MET A 264 -25.90 16.81 -26.46
N THR A 265 -24.97 17.45 -27.17
CA THR A 265 -25.29 18.50 -28.15
C THR A 265 -26.21 17.98 -29.25
N VAL A 266 -25.94 16.78 -29.77
CA VAL A 266 -26.74 16.13 -30.82
C VAL A 266 -28.13 15.73 -30.31
N LEU A 267 -28.20 15.09 -29.13
CA LEU A 267 -29.46 14.70 -28.50
C LEU A 267 -30.34 15.92 -28.20
N ASN A 268 -29.79 16.93 -27.54
CA ASN A 268 -30.50 18.16 -27.21
C ASN A 268 -30.87 18.97 -28.46
N GLY A 269 -30.05 18.93 -29.51
CA GLY A 269 -30.38 19.52 -30.82
C GLY A 269 -31.62 18.89 -31.43
N SER A 270 -31.73 17.57 -31.33
CA SER A 270 -32.89 16.83 -31.79
C SER A 270 -34.15 17.18 -30.98
N LEU A 271 -34.05 17.17 -29.65
CA LEU A 271 -35.17 17.51 -28.76
C LEU A 271 -35.60 18.97 -28.95
N ALA A 272 -34.67 19.90 -29.14
CA ALA A 272 -34.99 21.30 -29.43
C ALA A 272 -35.74 21.47 -30.76
N GLY A 273 -35.42 20.66 -31.77
CA GLY A 273 -36.18 20.62 -33.03
C GLY A 273 -37.62 20.15 -32.82
N LEU A 274 -37.82 19.11 -31.99
CA LEU A 274 -39.16 18.63 -31.59
C LEU A 274 -39.93 19.69 -30.79
N VAL A 275 -39.28 20.33 -29.80
CA VAL A 275 -39.88 21.44 -29.04
C VAL A 275 -40.30 22.59 -29.96
N ALA A 276 -39.45 22.99 -30.90
CA ALA A 276 -39.73 24.13 -31.77
C ALA A 276 -40.94 23.90 -32.70
N ILE A 277 -41.12 22.69 -33.24
CA ILE A 277 -42.24 22.42 -34.16
C ILE A 277 -43.59 22.28 -33.44
N THR A 278 -43.58 22.03 -32.13
CA THR A 278 -44.75 21.69 -31.31
C THR A 278 -45.86 22.76 -31.36
N ALA A 279 -45.53 24.06 -31.45
CA ALA A 279 -46.52 25.12 -31.53
C ALA A 279 -47.23 25.24 -32.89
N GLY A 280 -46.57 24.81 -33.97
CA GLY A 280 -47.00 25.09 -35.35
C GLY A 280 -47.19 23.87 -36.24
N CYS A 281 -46.97 22.65 -35.74
CA CYS A 281 -46.91 21.44 -36.57
C CYS A 281 -48.17 21.19 -37.40
N HIS A 282 -49.35 21.67 -37.00
CA HIS A 282 -50.58 21.61 -37.78
C HIS A 282 -50.60 22.60 -38.97
N ALA A 283 -50.07 23.81 -38.79
CA ALA A 283 -50.26 24.94 -39.70
C ALA A 283 -49.08 25.26 -40.64
N VAL A 284 -47.94 24.58 -40.48
CA VAL A 284 -46.75 24.83 -41.32
C VAL A 284 -46.56 23.78 -42.43
N SER A 285 -45.78 24.13 -43.46
CA SER A 285 -45.36 23.20 -44.52
C SER A 285 -44.23 22.26 -44.05
N PRO A 286 -44.00 21.12 -44.72
CA PRO A 286 -42.88 20.23 -44.40
C PRO A 286 -41.51 20.89 -44.48
N LEU A 287 -41.29 21.77 -45.47
CA LEU A 287 -40.04 22.51 -45.59
C LEU A 287 -39.86 23.52 -44.45
N ALA A 288 -40.94 24.22 -44.07
CA ALA A 288 -40.91 25.09 -42.90
C ALA A 288 -40.61 24.30 -41.62
N ALA A 289 -41.16 23.09 -41.45
CA ALA A 289 -40.85 22.24 -40.31
C ALA A 289 -39.36 21.89 -40.19
N ILE A 290 -38.68 21.64 -41.32
CA ILE A 290 -37.22 21.43 -41.38
C ILE A 290 -36.46 22.69 -40.93
N VAL A 291 -36.87 23.87 -41.42
CA VAL A 291 -36.23 25.14 -41.05
C VAL A 291 -36.44 25.43 -39.57
N ILE A 292 -37.66 25.26 -39.06
CA ILE A 292 -38.01 25.46 -37.66
C ILE A 292 -37.18 24.54 -36.77
N GLY A 293 -37.07 23.26 -37.14
CA GLY A 293 -36.26 22.27 -36.41
C GLY A 293 -34.78 22.62 -36.40
N ALA A 294 -34.20 22.90 -37.57
CA ALA A 294 -32.79 23.29 -37.70
C ALA A 294 -32.44 24.54 -36.89
N VAL A 295 -33.25 25.60 -36.99
CA VAL A 295 -33.04 26.82 -36.19
C VAL A 295 -33.22 26.53 -34.70
N GLY A 296 -34.20 25.70 -34.32
CA GLY A 296 -34.39 25.23 -32.94
C GLY A 296 -33.12 24.60 -32.34
N GLY A 297 -32.48 23.70 -33.09
CA GLY A 297 -31.20 23.10 -32.67
C GLY A 297 -30.06 24.12 -32.54
N LEU A 298 -29.97 25.10 -33.46
CA LEU A 298 -28.94 26.13 -33.44
C LEU A 298 -29.11 27.14 -32.30
N VAL A 299 -30.35 27.61 -32.05
CA VAL A 299 -30.61 28.55 -30.95
C VAL A 299 -30.42 27.87 -29.59
N MET A 300 -30.73 26.58 -29.49
CA MET A 300 -30.42 25.78 -28.30
C MET A 300 -28.90 25.71 -28.06
N ASP A 301 -28.09 25.37 -29.06
CA ASP A 301 -26.62 25.31 -28.90
C ASP A 301 -26.01 26.69 -28.55
N LEU A 302 -26.55 27.78 -29.12
CA LEU A 302 -26.16 29.14 -28.75
C LEU A 302 -26.53 29.46 -27.29
N ALA A 303 -27.72 29.05 -26.85
CA ALA A 303 -28.19 29.25 -25.49
C ALA A 303 -27.39 28.44 -24.46
N CYS A 304 -27.04 27.18 -24.75
CA CYS A 304 -26.13 26.38 -23.92
C CYS A 304 -24.83 27.16 -23.65
N ARG A 305 -24.20 27.68 -24.71
CA ARG A 305 -22.97 28.47 -24.60
C ARG A 305 -23.15 29.78 -23.85
N ALA A 306 -24.31 30.42 -24.00
CA ALA A 306 -24.63 31.64 -23.25
C ALA A 306 -24.74 31.35 -21.74
N LEU A 307 -25.45 30.28 -21.36
CA LEU A 307 -25.57 29.84 -19.96
C LEU A 307 -24.21 29.49 -19.35
N GLU A 308 -23.35 28.78 -20.10
CA GLU A 308 -21.99 28.48 -19.65
C GLU A 308 -21.16 29.74 -19.40
N ARG A 309 -21.22 30.74 -20.29
CA ARG A 309 -20.54 32.03 -20.08
C ARG A 309 -21.09 32.80 -18.87
N MET A 310 -22.39 32.66 -18.60
CA MET A 310 -23.05 33.25 -17.45
C MET A 310 -22.87 32.43 -16.16
N ARG A 311 -22.13 31.31 -16.22
CA ARG A 311 -21.91 30.37 -15.11
C ARG A 311 -23.21 29.77 -14.53
N ILE A 312 -24.20 29.59 -15.39
CA ILE A 312 -25.46 28.93 -15.07
C ILE A 312 -25.31 27.45 -15.44
N ASP A 313 -25.45 26.58 -14.44
CA ASP A 313 -25.29 25.13 -14.60
C ASP A 313 -26.65 24.45 -14.72
N ASP A 314 -27.00 24.15 -15.96
CA ASP A 314 -28.12 23.28 -16.32
C ASP A 314 -27.55 21.89 -16.64
N VAL A 315 -27.98 20.87 -15.90
CA VAL A 315 -27.36 19.54 -15.94
C VAL A 315 -27.59 18.84 -17.26
N VAL A 316 -28.79 18.96 -17.82
CA VAL A 316 -29.21 18.27 -19.05
C VAL A 316 -29.45 19.24 -20.22
N SER A 317 -29.26 20.55 -19.99
CA SER A 317 -29.64 21.62 -20.93
C SER A 317 -31.15 21.69 -21.18
N ALA A 318 -31.96 21.47 -20.14
CA ALA A 318 -33.40 21.59 -20.21
C ALA A 318 -33.86 23.02 -20.57
N ILE A 319 -33.19 24.06 -20.06
CA ILE A 319 -33.52 25.47 -20.30
C ILE A 319 -33.31 25.82 -21.79
N PRO A 320 -32.13 25.58 -22.42
CA PRO A 320 -31.97 25.78 -23.86
C PRO A 320 -32.95 24.99 -24.73
N VAL A 321 -33.19 23.72 -24.39
CA VAL A 321 -34.09 22.84 -25.17
C VAL A 321 -35.54 23.28 -25.06
N HIS A 322 -36.02 23.61 -23.86
CA HIS A 322 -37.45 23.83 -23.63
C HIS A 322 -37.85 25.31 -23.61
N ALA A 323 -37.07 26.18 -22.98
CA ALA A 323 -37.36 27.61 -22.97
C ALA A 323 -37.00 28.27 -24.30
N VAL A 324 -35.74 28.19 -24.72
CA VAL A 324 -35.25 28.96 -25.87
C VAL A 324 -35.78 28.41 -27.20
N ALA A 325 -35.73 27.09 -27.39
CA ALA A 325 -36.34 26.50 -28.58
C ALA A 325 -37.87 26.61 -28.56
N GLY A 326 -38.48 26.63 -27.37
CA GLY A 326 -39.92 26.87 -27.19
C GLY A 326 -40.34 28.26 -27.65
N VAL A 327 -39.60 29.30 -27.22
CA VAL A 327 -39.77 30.68 -27.71
C VAL A 327 -39.65 30.74 -29.23
N TRP A 328 -38.58 30.16 -29.79
CA TRP A 328 -38.40 30.14 -31.24
C TRP A 328 -39.59 29.46 -31.95
N GLY A 329 -40.01 28.29 -31.47
CA GLY A 329 -41.16 27.56 -32.03
C GLY A 329 -42.44 28.37 -32.03
N THR A 330 -42.75 29.04 -30.92
CA THR A 330 -43.94 29.88 -30.78
C THR A 330 -43.87 31.11 -31.69
N LEU A 331 -42.71 31.74 -31.88
CA LEU A 331 -42.55 32.83 -32.84
C LEU A 331 -42.64 32.35 -34.28
N ALA A 332 -42.12 31.16 -34.57
CA ALA A 332 -42.17 30.56 -35.90
C ALA A 332 -43.59 30.29 -36.39
N VAL A 333 -44.57 30.12 -35.50
CA VAL A 333 -46.00 30.03 -35.87
C VAL A 333 -46.43 31.24 -36.68
N ALA A 334 -46.10 32.45 -36.23
CA ALA A 334 -46.48 33.67 -36.94
C ALA A 334 -45.72 33.85 -38.26
N LEU A 335 -44.50 33.31 -38.37
CA LEU A 335 -43.64 33.47 -39.53
C LEU A 335 -43.94 32.47 -40.65
N PHE A 336 -44.31 31.25 -40.30
CA PHE A 336 -44.43 30.13 -41.24
C PHE A 336 -45.82 29.46 -41.25
N GLY A 337 -46.70 29.77 -40.30
CA GLY A 337 -48.05 29.21 -40.25
C GLY A 337 -48.95 29.79 -41.33
N SER A 338 -49.75 28.94 -41.97
CA SER A 338 -50.79 29.37 -42.91
C SER A 338 -51.88 30.15 -42.15
N PRO A 339 -52.14 31.42 -42.50
CA PRO A 339 -53.20 32.20 -41.86
C PRO A 339 -54.58 31.55 -41.98
N GLU A 340 -54.85 30.83 -43.08
CA GLU A 340 -56.11 30.10 -43.25
C GLU A 340 -56.26 28.95 -42.24
N ILE A 341 -55.18 28.20 -42.00
CA ILE A 341 -55.20 27.07 -41.04
C ILE A 341 -55.22 27.59 -39.60
N LEU A 342 -54.48 28.66 -39.30
CA LEU A 342 -54.43 29.25 -37.95
C LEU A 342 -55.80 29.78 -37.51
N GLY A 343 -56.61 30.29 -38.46
CA GLY A 343 -58.00 30.66 -38.20
C GLY A 343 -58.20 31.82 -37.22
N THR A 344 -57.14 32.56 -36.88
CA THR A 344 -57.19 33.67 -35.90
C THR A 344 -57.77 34.96 -36.46
N GLY A 345 -57.88 35.08 -37.78
CA GLY A 345 -58.26 36.32 -38.46
C GLY A 345 -57.21 37.43 -38.40
N LEU A 346 -56.02 37.15 -37.86
CA LEU A 346 -54.92 38.11 -37.73
C LEU A 346 -53.98 38.06 -38.93
N GLY A 347 -53.49 39.23 -39.35
CA GLY A 347 -52.36 39.33 -40.28
C GLY A 347 -51.02 39.03 -39.60
N LEU A 348 -49.96 38.78 -40.38
CA LEU A 348 -48.64 38.38 -39.89
C LEU A 348 -48.11 39.24 -38.73
N GLY A 349 -48.16 40.58 -38.85
CA GLY A 349 -47.66 41.48 -37.81
C GLY A 349 -48.44 41.40 -36.49
N ALA A 350 -49.77 41.27 -36.58
CA ALA A 350 -50.62 41.11 -35.40
C ALA A 350 -50.44 39.73 -34.77
N GLN A 351 -50.37 38.67 -35.58
CA GLN A 351 -50.09 37.32 -35.09
C GLN A 351 -48.73 37.26 -34.39
N LEU A 352 -47.69 37.83 -34.99
CA LEU A 352 -46.36 37.92 -34.37
C LEU A 352 -46.40 38.69 -33.04
N GLY A 353 -47.14 39.80 -32.99
CA GLY A 353 -47.36 40.57 -31.76
C GLY A 353 -48.02 39.75 -30.65
N VAL A 354 -49.03 38.94 -30.98
CA VAL A 354 -49.72 38.07 -30.01
C VAL A 354 -48.83 36.89 -29.58
N GLN A 355 -48.06 36.28 -30.49
CA GLN A 355 -47.07 35.26 -30.12
C GLN A 355 -45.99 35.82 -29.18
N LEU A 356 -45.47 37.02 -29.46
CA LEU A 356 -44.53 37.73 -28.59
C LEU A 356 -45.12 38.04 -27.22
N LEU A 357 -46.38 38.51 -27.18
CA LEU A 357 -47.10 38.75 -25.94
C LEU A 357 -47.20 37.46 -25.12
N GLY A 358 -47.61 36.35 -25.75
CA GLY A 358 -47.73 35.06 -25.06
C GLY A 358 -46.42 34.54 -24.50
N VAL A 359 -45.31 34.65 -25.27
CA VAL A 359 -43.96 34.32 -24.79
C VAL A 359 -43.55 35.20 -23.61
N GLY A 360 -43.78 36.52 -23.70
CA GLY A 360 -43.44 37.47 -22.65
C GLY A 360 -44.23 37.24 -21.35
N VAL A 361 -45.53 37.00 -21.49
CA VAL A 361 -46.43 36.65 -20.38
C VAL A 361 -45.99 35.33 -19.75
N CYS A 362 -45.69 34.31 -20.57
CA CYS A 362 -45.17 33.04 -20.08
C CYS A 362 -43.91 33.25 -19.25
N PHE A 363 -42.92 33.98 -19.77
CA PHE A 363 -41.69 34.29 -19.03
C PHE A 363 -41.98 34.99 -17.70
N VAL A 364 -42.75 36.09 -17.71
CA VAL A 364 -43.03 36.86 -16.48
C VAL A 364 -43.80 36.04 -15.46
N TRP A 365 -44.82 35.30 -15.89
CA TRP A 365 -45.62 34.45 -15.01
C TRP A 365 -44.78 33.31 -14.42
N THR A 366 -44.08 32.56 -15.27
CA THR A 366 -43.37 31.35 -14.85
C THR A 366 -42.06 31.68 -14.15
N PHE A 367 -41.11 32.31 -14.82
CA PHE A 367 -39.83 32.67 -14.21
C PHE A 367 -40.03 33.59 -13.01
N GLY A 368 -40.86 34.64 -13.15
CA GLY A 368 -41.09 35.62 -12.08
C GLY A 368 -41.70 35.00 -10.84
N LEU A 369 -42.82 34.28 -10.97
CA LEU A 369 -43.52 33.72 -9.81
C LEU A 369 -42.75 32.55 -9.19
N VAL A 370 -42.19 31.64 -10.00
CA VAL A 370 -41.37 30.53 -9.50
C VAL A 370 -40.14 31.06 -8.77
N TYR A 371 -39.45 32.06 -9.33
CA TYR A 371 -38.29 32.66 -8.67
C TYR A 371 -38.67 33.28 -7.32
N LEU A 372 -39.76 34.06 -7.26
CA LEU A 372 -40.20 34.70 -6.01
C LEU A 372 -40.61 33.68 -4.95
N ILE A 373 -41.43 32.68 -5.32
CA ILE A 373 -41.89 31.62 -4.41
C ILE A 373 -40.68 30.86 -3.87
N PHE A 374 -39.82 30.33 -4.75
CA PHE A 374 -38.73 29.46 -4.32
C PHE A 374 -37.57 30.23 -3.70
N ARG A 375 -37.39 31.52 -4.02
CA ARG A 375 -36.46 32.38 -3.27
C ARG A 375 -36.94 32.57 -1.83
N GLY A 376 -38.25 32.75 -1.63
CA GLY A 376 -38.87 32.82 -0.31
C GLY A 376 -38.76 31.50 0.46
N VAL A 377 -39.11 30.38 -0.17
CA VAL A 377 -38.96 29.03 0.43
C VAL A 377 -37.51 28.77 0.83
N ASN A 378 -36.54 29.15 -0.01
CA ASN A 378 -35.12 28.94 0.27
C ASN A 378 -34.60 29.69 1.51
N LEU A 379 -35.33 30.69 2.04
CA LEU A 379 -34.97 31.37 3.28
C LEU A 379 -35.21 30.50 4.52
N VAL A 380 -36.21 29.61 4.48
CA VAL A 380 -36.63 28.77 5.62
C VAL A 380 -36.33 27.29 5.41
N TYR A 381 -36.35 26.84 4.16
CA TYR A 381 -36.11 25.47 3.75
C TYR A 381 -35.13 25.47 2.57
N PRO A 382 -33.82 25.30 2.82
CA PRO A 382 -32.81 25.37 1.77
C PRO A 382 -33.11 24.38 0.64
N LEU A 383 -33.11 24.86 -0.60
CA LEU A 383 -33.40 24.02 -1.76
C LEU A 383 -32.21 23.12 -2.14
N ARG A 384 -30.99 23.55 -1.81
CA ARG A 384 -29.75 22.82 -2.10
C ARG A 384 -29.35 21.92 -0.93
N VAL A 385 -28.78 20.76 -1.23
CA VAL A 385 -28.11 19.92 -0.23
C VAL A 385 -26.82 20.58 0.27
N SER A 386 -26.27 20.06 1.38
CA SER A 386 -24.95 20.51 1.84
C SER A 386 -23.84 20.10 0.87
N PRO A 387 -22.69 20.80 0.83
CA PRO A 387 -21.56 20.43 -0.03
C PRO A 387 -21.07 18.99 0.20
N GLU A 388 -21.09 18.52 1.45
CA GLU A 388 -20.72 17.14 1.78
C GLU A 388 -21.68 16.12 1.15
N GLN A 389 -23.00 16.34 1.27
CA GLN A 389 -24.00 15.50 0.65
C GLN A 389 -23.90 15.51 -0.89
N GLU A 390 -23.60 16.67 -1.49
CA GLU A 390 -23.37 16.77 -2.94
C GLU A 390 -22.13 15.98 -3.38
N ARG A 391 -21.05 15.98 -2.58
CA ARG A 391 -19.82 15.20 -2.84
C ARG A 391 -20.05 13.70 -2.74
N VAL A 392 -20.71 13.24 -1.67
CA VAL A 392 -21.04 11.82 -1.47
C VAL A 392 -22.03 11.33 -2.54
N GLY A 393 -23.01 12.16 -2.90
CA GLY A 393 -24.05 11.86 -3.87
C GLY A 393 -25.41 11.63 -3.24
N LEU A 394 -26.46 12.04 -3.93
CA LEU A 394 -27.82 12.06 -3.42
C LEU A 394 -28.45 10.67 -3.30
N ASN A 395 -27.93 9.67 -4.00
CA ASN A 395 -28.35 8.28 -3.81
C ASN A 395 -28.13 7.85 -2.35
N VAL A 396 -26.96 8.21 -1.80
CA VAL A 396 -26.61 7.90 -0.41
C VAL A 396 -27.27 8.88 0.55
N ALA A 397 -27.07 10.18 0.30
CA ALA A 397 -27.41 11.23 1.25
C ALA A 397 -28.91 11.41 1.52
N GLU A 398 -29.77 11.09 0.54
CA GLU A 398 -31.22 11.24 0.67
C GLU A 398 -31.98 9.92 0.61
N HIS A 399 -31.44 8.90 -0.08
CA HIS A 399 -32.14 7.63 -0.30
C HIS A 399 -31.50 6.44 0.41
N GLY A 400 -30.44 6.66 1.20
CA GLY A 400 -29.76 5.60 1.95
C GLY A 400 -29.19 4.49 1.07
N ALA A 401 -29.03 4.74 -0.23
CA ALA A 401 -28.51 3.75 -1.15
C ALA A 401 -27.04 3.49 -0.79
N THR A 402 -26.73 2.24 -0.47
CA THR A 402 -25.36 1.79 -0.45
C THR A 402 -24.97 1.47 -1.89
N THR A 403 -23.81 1.97 -2.31
CA THR A 403 -23.18 1.51 -3.54
C THR A 403 -22.00 0.66 -3.13
N GLU A 404 -21.65 -0.33 -3.95
CA GLU A 404 -20.51 -1.20 -3.70
C GLU A 404 -19.23 -0.39 -3.40
N LEU A 405 -19.06 0.75 -4.09
CA LEU A 405 -17.93 1.65 -3.87
C LEU A 405 -17.99 2.33 -2.52
N LEU A 406 -19.18 2.76 -2.10
CA LEU A 406 -19.37 3.36 -0.79
C LEU A 406 -19.11 2.33 0.32
N ASP A 407 -19.63 1.12 0.18
CA ASP A 407 -19.45 0.06 1.18
C ASP A 407 -17.99 -0.35 1.31
N LEU A 408 -17.26 -0.41 0.18
CA LEU A 408 -15.82 -0.57 0.15
C LEU A 408 -15.11 0.56 0.93
N LEU A 409 -15.41 1.83 0.61
CA LEU A 409 -14.76 2.99 1.25
C LEU A 409 -15.08 3.10 2.74
N VAL A 410 -16.32 2.85 3.14
CA VAL A 410 -16.76 2.85 4.54
C VAL A 410 -16.05 1.73 5.31
N GLY A 411 -15.95 0.53 4.73
CA GLY A 411 -15.22 -0.58 5.33
C GLY A 411 -13.72 -0.27 5.50
N MET A 412 -13.09 0.37 4.51
CA MET A 412 -11.69 0.82 4.59
C MET A 412 -11.49 1.90 5.67
N GLN A 413 -12.39 2.89 5.76
CA GLN A 413 -12.32 3.92 6.81
C GLN A 413 -12.52 3.33 8.21
N ALA A 414 -13.42 2.36 8.36
CA ALA A 414 -13.63 1.67 9.63
C ALA A 414 -12.34 0.98 10.09
N GLN A 415 -11.68 0.22 9.22
CA GLN A 415 -10.38 -0.41 9.50
C GLN A 415 -9.30 0.61 9.87
N ALA A 416 -9.19 1.71 9.12
CA ALA A 416 -8.20 2.76 9.41
C ALA A 416 -8.43 3.44 10.76
N ARG A 417 -9.69 3.63 11.17
CA ARG A 417 -10.05 4.27 12.44
C ARG A 417 -9.90 3.32 13.63
N THR A 418 -10.25 2.05 13.49
CA THR A 418 -10.21 1.08 14.60
C THR A 418 -8.86 0.39 14.74
N GLY A 419 -8.07 0.32 13.66
CA GLY A 419 -6.85 -0.50 13.60
C GLY A 419 -7.13 -2.01 13.54
N ASP A 420 -8.40 -2.42 13.44
CA ASP A 420 -8.78 -3.82 13.43
C ASP A 420 -8.57 -4.44 12.04
N LEU A 421 -7.47 -5.20 11.91
CA LEU A 421 -7.09 -5.90 10.68
C LEU A 421 -7.98 -7.12 10.38
N SER A 422 -8.87 -7.53 11.29
CA SER A 422 -9.76 -8.69 11.09
C SER A 422 -11.04 -8.33 10.31
N LEU A 423 -11.45 -7.06 10.35
CA LEU A 423 -12.58 -6.55 9.57
C LEU A 423 -12.34 -6.80 8.08
N ARG A 424 -13.39 -7.13 7.34
CA ARG A 424 -13.36 -7.30 5.88
C ARG A 424 -14.35 -6.34 5.25
N VAL A 425 -13.94 -5.76 4.12
CA VAL A 425 -14.85 -4.95 3.31
C VAL A 425 -15.82 -5.88 2.57
N PRO A 426 -17.09 -5.51 2.40
CA PRO A 426 -18.04 -6.35 1.66
C PRO A 426 -17.60 -6.50 0.20
N VAL A 427 -17.84 -7.68 -0.36
CA VAL A 427 -17.46 -8.04 -1.74
C VAL A 427 -18.73 -8.37 -2.50
N GLU A 428 -19.09 -7.52 -3.46
CA GLU A 428 -20.20 -7.79 -4.37
C GLU A 428 -19.70 -8.63 -5.56
N PRO A 429 -20.24 -9.83 -5.80
CA PRO A 429 -19.76 -10.68 -6.90
C PRO A 429 -20.00 -10.03 -8.27
N PHE A 430 -19.06 -10.26 -9.21
CA PHE A 430 -19.17 -9.86 -10.62
C PHE A 430 -19.11 -8.36 -10.93
N THR A 431 -18.70 -7.53 -9.98
CA THR A 431 -18.56 -6.09 -10.20
C THR A 431 -17.10 -5.64 -10.15
N GLU A 432 -16.76 -4.53 -10.82
CA GLU A 432 -15.40 -3.98 -10.80
C GLU A 432 -14.96 -3.62 -9.37
N VAL A 433 -15.88 -3.02 -8.61
CA VAL A 433 -15.62 -2.65 -7.21
C VAL A 433 -15.51 -3.90 -6.34
N GLY A 434 -16.33 -4.92 -6.57
CA GLY A 434 -16.23 -6.20 -5.90
C GLY A 434 -14.88 -6.89 -6.15
N GLN A 435 -14.34 -6.80 -7.35
CA GLN A 435 -12.98 -7.29 -7.64
C GLN A 435 -11.94 -6.54 -6.81
N ILE A 436 -12.05 -5.21 -6.71
CA ILE A 436 -11.15 -4.39 -5.87
C ILE A 436 -11.29 -4.79 -4.40
N ALA A 437 -12.52 -4.91 -3.89
CA ALA A 437 -12.82 -5.32 -2.52
C ALA A 437 -12.24 -6.70 -2.20
N SER A 438 -12.36 -7.65 -3.11
CA SER A 438 -11.77 -9.00 -2.99
C SER A 438 -10.25 -8.96 -2.93
N ARG A 439 -9.60 -8.21 -3.82
CA ARG A 439 -8.13 -8.02 -3.80
C ARG A 439 -7.67 -7.33 -2.54
N TYR A 440 -8.38 -6.31 -2.10
CA TYR A 440 -8.09 -5.61 -0.86
C TYR A 440 -8.19 -6.55 0.36
N ASN A 441 -9.24 -7.36 0.45
CA ASN A 441 -9.39 -8.36 1.51
C ASN A 441 -8.25 -9.40 1.49
N GLN A 442 -7.74 -9.81 0.33
CA GLN A 442 -6.56 -10.69 0.22
C GLN A 442 -5.29 -10.04 0.76
N VAL A 443 -5.10 -8.74 0.51
CA VAL A 443 -3.99 -7.96 1.08
C VAL A 443 -4.13 -7.88 2.60
N MET A 444 -5.32 -7.57 3.10
CA MET A 444 -5.59 -7.49 4.54
C MET A 444 -5.37 -8.83 5.26
N GLU A 445 -5.76 -9.95 4.64
CA GLU A 445 -5.49 -11.29 5.17
C GLU A 445 -3.98 -11.59 5.20
N SER A 446 -3.25 -11.19 4.17
CA SER A 446 -1.80 -11.38 4.11
C SER A 446 -1.09 -10.53 5.16
N LEU A 447 -1.55 -9.29 5.37
CA LEU A 447 -1.04 -8.41 6.42
C LEU A 447 -1.33 -8.98 7.82
N GLN A 448 -2.55 -9.43 8.07
CA GLN A 448 -2.92 -10.05 9.35
C GLN A 448 -2.06 -11.30 9.64
N ARG A 449 -1.83 -12.16 8.64
CA ARG A 449 -0.94 -13.31 8.77
C ARG A 449 0.51 -12.90 9.02
N ALA A 450 1.01 -11.86 8.36
CA ALA A 450 2.36 -11.36 8.58
C ALA A 450 2.56 -10.81 10.00
N VAL A 451 1.61 -10.02 10.51
CA VAL A 451 1.63 -9.51 11.89
C VAL A 451 1.57 -10.65 12.90
N ALA A 452 0.61 -11.58 12.76
CA ALA A 452 0.49 -12.73 13.66
C ALA A 452 1.75 -13.62 13.65
N ARG A 453 2.38 -13.79 12.49
CA ARG A 453 3.64 -14.54 12.37
C ARG A 453 4.81 -13.81 13.04
N ALA A 454 4.90 -12.49 12.88
CA ALA A 454 5.92 -11.69 13.56
C ALA A 454 5.78 -11.76 15.09
N GLU A 455 4.55 -11.65 15.60
CA GLU A 455 4.25 -11.79 17.03
C GLU A 455 4.60 -13.19 17.56
N ALA A 456 4.25 -14.25 16.82
CA ALA A 456 4.59 -15.62 17.18
C ALA A 456 6.12 -15.84 17.20
N ILE A 457 6.85 -15.32 16.22
CA ILE A 457 8.31 -15.38 16.18
C ILE A 457 8.90 -14.69 17.42
N VAL A 458 8.47 -13.47 17.75
CA VAL A 458 8.97 -12.74 18.93
C VAL A 458 8.68 -13.48 20.23
N ARG A 459 7.54 -14.19 20.31
CA ARG A 459 7.12 -14.97 21.47
C ARG A 459 7.94 -16.27 21.64
N ASP A 460 8.28 -16.94 20.55
CA ASP A 460 8.95 -18.26 20.58
C ASP A 460 10.48 -18.16 20.68
N ILE A 461 11.07 -16.98 20.47
CA ILE A 461 12.51 -16.75 20.65
C ILE A 461 12.92 -17.05 22.11
N ARG A 462 13.98 -17.86 22.26
CA ARG A 462 14.58 -18.18 23.57
C ARG A 462 15.38 -17.01 24.15
N ASP A 463 16.04 -16.26 23.28
CA ASP A 463 16.80 -15.07 23.65
C ASP A 463 15.85 -13.97 24.20
N GLY A 464 16.33 -13.21 25.18
CA GLY A 464 15.61 -12.09 25.75
C GLY A 464 15.64 -10.88 24.83
N ILE A 465 14.47 -10.32 24.52
CA ILE A 465 14.32 -9.04 23.82
C ILE A 465 13.77 -8.04 24.81
N ILE A 466 14.55 -7.01 25.09
CA ILE A 466 14.19 -5.89 25.96
C ILE A 466 14.22 -4.59 25.18
N THR A 467 13.28 -3.69 25.45
CA THR A 467 13.28 -2.34 24.87
C THR A 467 13.19 -1.32 25.99
N PHE A 468 13.96 -0.24 25.91
CA PHE A 468 13.94 0.82 26.92
C PHE A 468 14.09 2.23 26.32
N THR A 469 13.63 3.22 27.08
CA THR A 469 13.70 4.65 26.73
C THR A 469 15.11 5.20 26.83
N GLN A 470 15.34 6.41 26.30
CA GLN A 470 16.59 7.16 26.52
C GLN A 470 16.88 7.42 28.01
N SER A 471 15.87 7.49 28.88
CA SER A 471 16.06 7.58 30.33
C SER A 471 16.34 6.23 31.02
N GLY A 472 16.49 5.14 30.25
CA GLY A 472 16.78 3.81 30.80
C GLY A 472 15.60 3.05 31.37
N LYS A 473 14.35 3.48 31.13
CA LYS A 473 13.16 2.77 31.60
C LYS A 473 12.70 1.70 30.62
N LEU A 474 12.40 0.49 31.11
CA LEU A 474 11.90 -0.65 30.32
C LEU A 474 10.49 -0.38 29.77
N LEU A 475 10.33 -0.66 28.47
CA LEU A 475 9.10 -0.50 27.68
C LEU A 475 8.52 -1.84 27.22
N SER A 476 9.39 -2.80 26.89
CA SER A 476 9.00 -4.11 26.38
C SER A 476 9.93 -5.18 26.94
N PHE A 477 9.36 -6.36 27.16
CA PHE A 477 10.01 -7.53 27.74
C PHE A 477 9.34 -8.77 27.14
N ASN A 478 10.04 -9.51 26.27
CA ASN A 478 9.46 -10.70 25.65
C ASN A 478 9.55 -11.93 26.59
N PRO A 479 8.84 -13.04 26.30
CA PRO A 479 8.91 -14.25 27.12
C PRO A 479 10.30 -14.91 27.20
N GLY A 480 11.19 -14.66 26.25
CA GLY A 480 12.60 -15.04 26.36
C GLY A 480 13.29 -14.33 27.54
N ALA A 481 13.05 -13.02 27.69
CA ALA A 481 13.60 -12.22 28.77
C ALA A 481 12.98 -12.60 30.13
N GLU A 482 11.69 -12.97 30.15
CA GLU A 482 11.03 -13.51 31.34
C GLU A 482 11.69 -14.79 31.85
N ARG A 483 12.09 -15.68 30.93
CA ARG A 483 12.80 -16.91 31.29
C ARG A 483 14.22 -16.66 31.78
N ILE A 484 14.95 -15.75 31.15
CA ILE A 484 16.36 -15.47 31.51
C ILE A 484 16.44 -14.78 32.88
N PHE A 485 15.60 -13.77 33.14
CA PHE A 485 15.69 -12.95 34.35
C PHE A 485 14.68 -13.32 35.45
N GLY A 486 13.64 -14.11 35.13
CA GLY A 486 12.63 -14.56 36.10
C GLY A 486 11.59 -13.49 36.48
N TYR A 487 11.53 -12.36 35.77
CA TYR A 487 10.52 -11.32 35.95
C TYR A 487 9.40 -11.44 34.90
N GLY A 488 8.14 -11.21 35.28
CA GLY A 488 7.07 -11.00 34.30
C GLY A 488 7.05 -9.57 33.74
N LEU A 489 6.56 -9.35 32.51
CA LEU A 489 6.48 -8.03 31.87
C LEU A 489 5.86 -6.95 32.78
N ALA A 490 4.75 -7.26 33.44
CA ALA A 490 4.05 -6.33 34.33
C ALA A 490 4.88 -5.88 35.55
N GLU A 491 5.87 -6.67 35.96
CA GLU A 491 6.73 -6.39 37.12
C GLU A 491 7.91 -5.47 36.78
N VAL A 492 8.27 -5.37 35.50
CA VAL A 492 9.47 -4.64 35.03
C VAL A 492 9.14 -3.43 34.16
N LEU A 493 7.89 -3.29 33.71
CA LEU A 493 7.43 -2.09 32.99
C LEU A 493 7.71 -0.81 33.79
N ASP A 494 8.26 0.20 33.10
CA ASP A 494 8.64 1.51 33.66
C ASP A 494 9.74 1.46 34.75
N THR A 495 10.37 0.31 34.98
CA THR A 495 11.51 0.18 35.90
C THR A 495 12.85 0.43 35.19
N PRO A 496 13.92 0.84 35.91
CA PRO A 496 15.24 1.05 35.32
C PRO A 496 15.85 -0.26 34.79
N VAL A 497 16.33 -0.23 33.55
CA VAL A 497 17.01 -1.36 32.88
C VAL A 497 18.29 -1.78 33.61
N SER A 498 18.89 -0.86 34.38
CA SER A 498 20.06 -1.13 35.23
C SER A 498 19.80 -2.20 36.29
N ARG A 499 18.54 -2.53 36.61
CA ARG A 499 18.20 -3.61 37.54
C ARG A 499 18.55 -5.00 37.00
N LEU A 500 18.64 -5.15 35.68
CA LEU A 500 18.88 -6.44 35.02
C LEU A 500 20.37 -6.77 34.89
N PHE A 501 21.26 -5.80 35.09
CA PHE A 501 22.68 -5.91 34.78
C PHE A 501 23.55 -5.43 35.94
N LYS A 502 24.58 -6.21 36.29
CA LYS A 502 25.66 -5.77 37.19
C LYS A 502 26.99 -5.71 36.44
N HIS A 503 27.91 -4.89 36.95
CA HIS A 503 29.22 -4.67 36.35
C HIS A 503 30.33 -4.95 37.36
N GLY A 504 30.82 -6.19 37.36
CA GLY A 504 31.93 -6.62 38.22
C GLY A 504 31.69 -6.42 39.72
N ASP A 505 32.77 -6.52 40.50
CA ASP A 505 32.77 -6.36 41.96
C ASP A 505 32.98 -4.89 42.42
N GLU A 506 32.53 -3.89 41.65
CA GLU A 506 32.65 -2.48 42.07
C GLU A 506 31.62 -2.09 43.15
N PRO A 507 31.99 -1.34 44.22
CA PRO A 507 31.11 -1.06 45.36
C PRO A 507 29.98 -0.04 45.13
N ARG A 508 29.85 0.53 43.92
CA ARG A 508 28.85 1.56 43.60
C ARG A 508 28.09 1.22 42.32
N ASP A 509 26.95 0.53 42.49
CA ASP A 509 25.89 0.43 41.48
C ASP A 509 25.27 1.83 41.25
N ASP A 510 25.84 2.65 40.36
CA ASP A 510 25.21 3.89 39.88
C ASP A 510 24.37 3.63 38.62
N PRO A 511 23.02 3.67 38.70
CA PRO A 511 22.12 3.45 37.56
C PRO A 511 22.41 4.34 36.35
N ALA A 512 22.86 5.59 36.57
CA ALA A 512 23.13 6.54 35.49
C ALA A 512 24.36 6.14 34.66
N LEU A 513 25.38 5.57 35.32
CA LEU A 513 26.59 5.07 34.66
C LEU A 513 26.28 3.85 33.79
N THR A 514 25.47 2.92 34.29
CA THR A 514 25.02 1.74 33.55
C THR A 514 24.25 2.12 32.29
N ILE A 515 23.31 3.08 32.40
CA ILE A 515 22.56 3.58 31.24
C ILE A 515 23.48 4.25 30.22
N SER A 516 24.41 5.10 30.66
CA SER A 516 25.38 5.76 29.77
C SER A 516 26.27 4.76 29.02
N ARG A 517 26.69 3.66 29.66
CA ARG A 517 27.49 2.61 29.02
C ARG A 517 26.67 1.85 27.98
N LEU A 518 25.45 1.44 28.31
CA LEU A 518 24.56 0.77 27.35
C LEU A 518 24.30 1.65 26.11
N GLN A 519 24.14 2.96 26.30
CA GLN A 519 23.98 3.91 25.21
C GLN A 519 25.24 4.07 24.35
N GLN A 520 26.43 4.11 24.96
CA GLN A 520 27.71 4.12 24.22
C GLN A 520 27.93 2.84 23.43
N THR A 521 27.57 1.68 23.99
CA THR A 521 27.66 0.39 23.30
C THR A 521 26.71 0.33 22.11
N ALA A 522 25.47 0.82 22.25
CA ALA A 522 24.52 0.93 21.15
C ALA A 522 25.03 1.82 19.99
N ALA A 523 25.87 2.83 20.29
CA ALA A 523 26.48 3.71 19.29
C ALA A 523 27.67 3.08 18.55
N LYS A 524 28.32 2.04 19.10
CA LYS A 524 29.50 1.38 18.52
C LYS A 524 29.19 0.13 17.67
N ALA A 525 27.93 -0.28 17.60
CA ALA A 525 27.32 -1.15 16.58
C ALA A 525 28.01 -2.47 16.13
N SER A 526 28.94 -3.12 16.85
CA SER A 526 29.51 -4.40 16.34
C SER A 526 30.13 -5.42 17.30
N ALA A 527 30.10 -5.27 18.62
CA ALA A 527 30.60 -6.32 19.51
C ALA A 527 29.56 -6.71 20.58
N PRO A 528 29.19 -8.00 20.71
CA PRO A 528 28.43 -8.46 21.85
C PRO A 528 29.20 -8.18 23.14
N LEU A 529 28.48 -7.76 24.18
CA LEU A 529 29.06 -7.46 25.48
C LEU A 529 28.70 -8.59 26.45
N GLU A 530 29.71 -9.31 26.95
CA GLU A 530 29.53 -10.34 27.97
C GLU A 530 29.44 -9.66 29.36
N LEU A 531 28.34 -9.91 30.08
CA LEU A 531 28.00 -9.31 31.37
C LEU A 531 27.48 -10.39 32.34
N GLU A 532 27.35 -10.01 33.61
CA GLU A 532 26.49 -10.74 34.54
C GLU A 532 25.09 -10.10 34.61
N GLY A 533 24.09 -10.88 34.21
CA GLY A 533 22.69 -10.59 34.45
C GLY A 533 22.29 -10.98 35.87
N VAL A 534 21.33 -10.25 36.45
CA VAL A 534 20.79 -10.54 37.78
C VAL A 534 19.35 -11.03 37.66
N ARG A 535 19.10 -12.26 38.11
CA ARG A 535 17.75 -12.84 38.14
C ARG A 535 16.95 -12.32 39.34
N LYS A 536 15.62 -12.51 39.30
CA LYS A 536 14.69 -12.11 40.37
C LYS A 536 15.04 -12.68 41.75
N ASP A 537 15.60 -13.88 41.80
CA ASP A 537 16.03 -14.57 43.03
C ASP A 537 17.41 -14.11 43.55
N GLY A 538 18.06 -13.17 42.85
CA GLY A 538 19.40 -12.67 43.17
C GLY A 538 20.55 -13.52 42.62
N SER A 539 20.26 -14.63 41.93
CA SER A 539 21.29 -15.43 41.26
C SER A 539 21.86 -14.68 40.05
N ARG A 540 23.14 -14.94 39.76
CA ARG A 540 23.85 -14.36 38.61
C ARG A 540 23.75 -15.30 37.42
N VAL A 541 23.68 -14.72 36.22
CA VAL A 541 23.69 -15.44 34.95
C VAL A 541 24.68 -14.78 34.00
N PRO A 542 25.66 -15.51 33.46
CA PRO A 542 26.50 -14.96 32.41
C PRO A 542 25.65 -14.77 31.15
N ILE A 543 25.65 -13.55 30.62
CA ILE A 543 24.83 -13.17 29.47
C ILE A 543 25.65 -12.44 28.42
N GLU A 544 25.25 -12.62 27.18
CA GLU A 544 25.73 -11.87 26.03
C GLU A 544 24.65 -10.84 25.63
N LEU A 545 25.00 -9.55 25.64
CA LEU A 545 24.09 -8.46 25.29
C LEU A 545 24.51 -7.76 24.00
N THR A 546 23.59 -7.68 23.03
CA THR A 546 23.72 -6.86 21.81
C THR A 546 22.70 -5.74 21.83
N LEU A 547 23.13 -4.49 21.60
CA LEU A 547 22.26 -3.31 21.65
C LEU A 547 22.17 -2.61 20.30
N SER A 548 20.96 -2.16 19.97
CA SER A 548 20.68 -1.31 18.82
C SER A 548 19.80 -0.12 19.22
N SER A 549 19.92 1.00 18.50
CA SER A 549 19.08 2.18 18.69
C SER A 549 18.13 2.38 17.51
N GLY A 550 16.87 2.75 17.77
CA GLY A 550 15.87 3.04 16.75
C GLY A 550 14.98 4.24 17.12
N LYS A 551 14.10 4.63 16.21
CA LYS A 551 13.06 5.65 16.43
C LYS A 551 11.69 5.00 16.53
N SER A 552 10.94 5.32 17.58
CA SER A 552 9.52 4.99 17.71
C SER A 552 8.74 6.31 17.85
N GLY A 553 8.08 6.73 16.78
CA GLY A 553 7.49 8.08 16.68
C GLY A 553 8.54 9.19 16.80
N SER A 554 8.38 10.08 17.77
CA SER A 554 9.32 11.19 18.08
C SER A 554 10.37 10.85 19.13
N ARG A 555 10.40 9.61 19.66
CA ARG A 555 11.28 9.20 20.77
C ARG A 555 12.35 8.21 20.31
N THR A 556 13.57 8.39 20.81
CA THR A 556 14.66 7.41 20.67
C THR A 556 14.45 6.25 21.63
N VAL A 557 14.51 5.03 21.11
CA VAL A 557 14.37 3.78 21.87
C VAL A 557 15.57 2.88 21.62
N TYR A 558 15.95 2.11 22.63
CA TYR A 558 17.03 1.13 22.56
C TYR A 558 16.45 -0.27 22.68
N THR A 559 16.87 -1.17 21.79
CA THR A 559 16.46 -2.58 21.80
C THR A 559 17.68 -3.46 22.04
N GLY A 560 17.63 -4.26 23.10
CA GLY A 560 18.67 -5.20 23.50
C GLY A 560 18.25 -6.65 23.25
N LEU A 561 19.15 -7.42 22.66
CA LEU A 561 19.08 -8.89 22.58
C LEU A 561 20.01 -9.48 23.64
N VAL A 562 19.45 -10.28 24.55
CA VAL A 562 20.12 -10.92 25.68
C VAL A 562 20.15 -12.43 25.46
N ARG A 563 21.32 -13.04 25.49
CA ARG A 563 21.50 -14.49 25.39
C ARG A 563 22.16 -15.04 26.65
N ASP A 564 21.65 -16.14 27.20
CA ASP A 564 22.28 -16.87 28.30
C ASP A 564 23.43 -17.73 27.75
N ILE A 565 24.63 -17.59 28.33
CA ILE A 565 25.84 -18.31 27.88
C ILE A 565 26.36 -19.32 28.92
N SER A 566 25.56 -19.66 29.94
CA SER A 566 25.96 -20.54 31.05
C SER A 566 26.50 -21.91 30.57
N GLU A 567 25.81 -22.56 29.62
CA GLU A 567 26.22 -23.87 29.09
C GLU A 567 27.59 -23.84 28.40
N ARG A 568 27.91 -22.72 27.75
CA ARG A 568 29.19 -22.56 27.02
C ARG A 568 30.36 -22.50 27.99
N GLU A 569 30.24 -21.70 29.07
CA GLU A 569 31.29 -21.59 30.08
C GLU A 569 31.51 -22.90 30.84
N GLU A 570 30.45 -23.64 31.15
CA GLU A 570 30.54 -24.93 31.84
C GLU A 570 31.26 -25.97 30.97
N MET A 571 30.96 -26.00 29.67
CA MET A 571 31.56 -26.92 28.72
C MET A 571 33.07 -26.69 28.54
N ASP A 572 33.50 -25.42 28.50
CA ASP A 572 34.92 -25.06 28.42
C ASP A 572 35.67 -25.45 29.72
N ARG A 573 35.03 -25.29 30.88
CA ARG A 573 35.60 -25.71 32.17
C ARG A 573 35.77 -27.23 32.27
N MET A 574 34.73 -28.00 31.91
CA MET A 574 34.77 -29.47 31.92
C MET A 574 35.84 -30.04 31.00
N LYS A 575 36.02 -29.44 29.81
CA LYS A 575 37.05 -29.86 28.86
C LYS A 575 38.45 -29.77 29.46
N ASN A 576 38.77 -28.68 30.14
CA ASN A 576 40.09 -28.46 30.75
C ASN A 576 40.34 -29.41 31.93
N GLU A 577 39.32 -29.63 32.78
CA GLU A 577 39.40 -30.55 33.91
C GLU A 577 39.59 -32.01 33.46
N PHE A 578 38.89 -32.42 32.40
CA PHE A 578 39.01 -33.75 31.81
C PHE A 578 40.43 -34.04 31.31
N ILE A 579 41.04 -33.12 30.55
CA ILE A 579 42.38 -33.31 29.98
C ILE A 579 43.45 -33.44 31.08
N SER A 580 43.36 -32.62 32.13
CA SER A 580 44.28 -32.66 33.27
C SER A 580 44.21 -34.01 34.01
N THR A 581 42.99 -34.47 34.30
CA THR A 581 42.75 -35.72 35.05
C THR A 581 43.23 -36.95 34.27
N VAL A 582 42.86 -37.06 32.99
CA VAL A 582 43.27 -38.19 32.13
C VAL A 582 44.78 -38.29 32.04
N SER A 583 45.47 -37.17 31.94
CA SER A 583 46.93 -37.15 31.83
C SER A 583 47.62 -37.67 33.10
N HIS A 584 47.10 -37.34 34.29
CA HIS A 584 47.61 -37.85 35.57
C HIS A 584 47.40 -39.36 35.71
N GLU A 585 46.20 -39.84 35.37
CA GLU A 585 45.84 -41.26 35.45
C GLU A 585 46.59 -42.13 34.45
N LEU A 586 47.01 -41.59 33.31
CA LEU A 586 47.84 -42.31 32.34
C LEU A 586 49.33 -42.32 32.70
N ARG A 587 49.84 -41.25 33.33
CA ARG A 587 51.26 -41.14 33.71
C ARG A 587 51.66 -42.21 34.74
N THR A 588 50.86 -42.36 35.79
CA THR A 588 51.13 -43.25 36.92
C THR A 588 51.35 -44.73 36.52
N PRO A 589 50.47 -45.38 35.73
CA PRO A 589 50.68 -46.76 35.30
C PRO A 589 51.86 -46.88 34.32
N LEU A 590 52.09 -45.90 33.44
CA LEU A 590 53.23 -45.94 32.51
C LEU A 590 54.58 -45.87 33.22
N THR A 591 54.71 -45.05 34.27
CA THR A 591 55.92 -45.02 35.11
C THR A 591 56.16 -46.37 35.77
N SER A 592 55.10 -47.03 36.27
CA SER A 592 55.19 -48.37 36.89
C SER A 592 55.59 -49.46 35.89
N ILE A 593 55.04 -49.41 34.67
CA ILE A 593 55.41 -50.31 33.56
C ILE A 593 56.88 -50.13 33.19
N ASN A 594 57.35 -48.88 33.05
CA ASN A 594 58.74 -48.58 32.74
C ASN A 594 59.72 -49.08 33.82
N ALA A 595 59.39 -48.90 35.10
CA ALA A 595 60.21 -49.40 36.20
C ALA A 595 60.30 -50.94 36.17
N SER A 596 59.17 -51.62 35.93
CA SER A 596 59.10 -53.08 35.84
C SER A 596 59.89 -53.64 34.66
N ILE A 597 59.79 -53.01 33.48
CA ILE A 597 60.55 -53.38 32.30
C ILE A 597 62.05 -53.09 32.50
N GLY A 598 62.41 -52.01 33.18
CA GLY A 598 63.79 -51.67 33.56
C GLY A 598 64.44 -52.78 34.39
N LEU A 599 63.79 -53.21 35.47
CA LEU A 599 64.27 -54.29 36.34
C LEU A 599 64.50 -55.61 35.57
N LEU A 600 63.61 -55.95 34.64
CA LEU A 600 63.75 -57.14 33.79
C LEU A 600 64.88 -56.98 32.77
N SER A 601 65.05 -55.79 32.18
CA SER A 601 66.05 -55.52 31.14
C SER A 601 67.47 -55.44 31.69
N ASP A 602 67.63 -54.95 32.92
CA ASP A 602 68.92 -54.75 33.59
C ASP A 602 69.46 -56.06 34.22
N GLY A 603 68.79 -57.19 33.99
CA GLY A 603 69.23 -58.53 34.40
C GLY A 603 69.06 -58.83 35.89
N VAL A 604 68.38 -57.96 36.65
CA VAL A 604 68.15 -58.11 38.10
C VAL A 604 67.37 -59.39 38.43
N MET A 605 66.56 -59.88 37.48
CA MET A 605 65.72 -61.07 37.63
C MET A 605 66.25 -62.34 36.90
N GLY A 606 67.48 -62.31 36.38
CA GLY A 606 68.13 -63.44 35.67
C GLY A 606 68.38 -63.21 34.17
N GLU A 607 69.18 -64.07 33.53
CA GLU A 607 69.47 -63.97 32.09
C GLU A 607 68.24 -64.31 31.24
N LEU A 608 67.77 -63.34 30.46
CA LEU A 608 66.64 -63.50 29.56
C LEU A 608 67.04 -64.03 28.18
N PRO A 609 66.22 -64.90 27.55
CA PRO A 609 66.42 -65.32 26.16
C PRO A 609 66.48 -64.12 25.21
N PRO A 610 67.26 -64.18 24.12
CA PRO A 610 67.44 -63.06 23.18
C PRO A 610 66.11 -62.48 22.65
N GLU A 611 65.17 -63.35 22.29
CA GLU A 611 63.83 -62.97 21.79
C GLU A 611 63.00 -62.23 22.85
N THR A 612 63.12 -62.60 24.14
CA THR A 612 62.42 -61.93 25.24
C THR A 612 63.02 -60.56 25.53
N ARG A 613 64.35 -60.43 25.41
CA ARG A 613 65.06 -59.15 25.58
C ARG A 613 64.67 -58.16 24.48
N GLU A 614 64.54 -58.63 23.24
CA GLU A 614 64.06 -57.80 22.12
C GLU A 614 62.62 -57.33 22.34
N MET A 615 61.73 -58.22 22.81
CA MET A 615 60.34 -57.86 23.09
C MET A 615 60.21 -56.86 24.25
N LEU A 616 61.04 -56.98 25.30
CA LEU A 616 61.11 -56.00 26.39
C LEU A 616 61.66 -54.65 25.93
N ALA A 617 62.65 -54.64 25.03
CA ALA A 617 63.16 -53.40 24.43
C ALA A 617 62.08 -52.66 23.63
N ILE A 618 61.25 -53.40 22.88
CA ILE A 618 60.09 -52.84 22.17
C ILE A 618 59.05 -52.29 23.16
N ALA A 619 58.74 -53.02 24.24
CA ALA A 619 57.78 -52.58 25.26
C ALA A 619 58.25 -51.32 26.01
N ARG A 620 59.54 -51.23 26.36
CA ARG A 620 60.16 -50.05 26.99
C ARG A 620 60.06 -48.83 26.06
N SER A 621 60.45 -49.01 24.80
CA SER A 621 60.42 -47.93 23.79
C SER A 621 59.00 -47.38 23.56
N ASN A 622 57.99 -48.26 23.53
CA ASN A 622 56.59 -47.82 23.40
C ASN A 622 56.09 -47.09 24.64
N SER A 623 56.46 -47.55 25.84
CA SER A 623 56.06 -46.93 27.11
C SER A 623 56.69 -45.54 27.29
N ASP A 624 57.99 -45.40 26.97
CA ASP A 624 58.70 -44.12 26.94
C ASP A 624 58.12 -43.14 25.90
N ARG A 625 57.64 -43.66 24.76
CA ARG A 625 56.96 -42.84 23.75
C ARG A 625 55.61 -42.33 24.24
N LEU A 626 54.82 -43.14 24.93
CA LEU A 626 53.52 -42.74 25.49
C LEU A 626 53.69 -41.70 26.60
N LEU A 627 54.68 -41.88 27.47
CA LEU A 627 54.97 -40.92 28.54
C LEU A 627 55.33 -39.54 27.98
N ARG A 628 56.15 -39.50 26.92
CA ARG A 628 56.49 -38.26 26.20
C ARG A 628 55.26 -37.62 25.55
N LEU A 629 54.42 -38.40 24.89
CA LEU A 629 53.17 -37.89 24.27
C LEU A 629 52.25 -37.20 25.27
N ILE A 630 52.06 -37.79 26.45
CA ILE A 630 51.20 -37.22 27.49
C ILE A 630 51.77 -35.90 28.00
N ASN A 631 53.08 -35.84 28.24
CA ASN A 631 53.75 -34.62 28.67
C ASN A 631 53.69 -33.53 27.59
N ASP A 632 53.89 -33.88 26.31
CA ASP A 632 53.78 -32.96 25.17
C ASP A 632 52.37 -32.34 25.06
N ILE A 633 51.30 -33.13 25.29
CA ILE A 633 49.91 -32.65 25.28
C ILE A 633 49.62 -31.73 26.47
N LEU A 634 50.13 -32.06 27.65
CA LEU A 634 49.97 -31.18 28.81
C LEU A 634 50.73 -29.86 28.65
N ASP A 635 51.93 -29.91 28.10
CA ASP A 635 52.74 -28.71 27.85
C ASP A 635 52.02 -27.77 26.88
N ILE A 636 51.41 -28.29 25.79
CA ILE A 636 50.72 -27.43 24.83
C ILE A 636 49.47 -26.76 25.41
N GLU A 637 48.69 -27.47 26.20
CA GLU A 637 47.50 -26.93 26.87
C GLU A 637 47.87 -25.87 27.92
N LYS A 638 48.94 -26.10 28.70
CA LYS A 638 49.42 -25.12 29.68
C LYS A 638 49.95 -23.85 29.00
N ILE A 639 50.65 -23.99 27.87
CA ILE A 639 51.19 -22.83 27.14
C ILE A 639 50.03 -22.03 26.52
N GLU A 640 49.03 -22.68 25.92
CA GLU A 640 47.88 -22.00 25.29
C GLU A 640 46.92 -21.37 26.31
N SER A 641 46.77 -21.97 27.49
CA SER A 641 45.98 -21.40 28.58
C SER A 641 46.73 -20.34 29.41
N GLY A 642 47.98 -20.02 29.06
CA GLY A 642 48.80 -19.04 29.76
C GLY A 642 49.23 -19.46 31.17
N GLN A 643 49.16 -20.75 31.50
CA GLN A 643 49.45 -21.30 32.83
C GLN A 643 50.93 -21.66 33.05
N VAL A 644 51.80 -21.44 32.07
CA VAL A 644 53.25 -21.65 32.21
C VAL A 644 53.90 -20.35 32.70
N GLU A 645 54.49 -20.40 33.89
CA GLU A 645 55.40 -19.36 34.37
C GLU A 645 56.80 -19.60 33.76
N TYR A 646 57.40 -18.56 33.20
CA TYR A 646 58.73 -18.60 32.59
C TYR A 646 59.77 -17.95 33.49
N GLU A 647 60.84 -18.67 33.81
CA GLU A 647 61.92 -18.16 34.66
C GLU A 647 63.04 -17.56 33.79
N LEU A 648 62.85 -16.29 33.40
CA LEU A 648 63.74 -15.62 32.45
C LEU A 648 65.07 -15.19 33.08
N GLN A 649 66.16 -15.85 32.70
CA GLN A 649 67.54 -15.59 33.15
C GLN A 649 68.44 -15.15 31.98
N VAL A 650 69.52 -14.43 32.27
CA VAL A 650 70.53 -14.06 31.25
C VAL A 650 71.57 -15.16 31.18
N LEU A 651 71.55 -15.94 30.10
CA LEU A 651 72.40 -17.11 29.92
C LEU A 651 73.26 -16.98 28.67
N GLU A 652 74.47 -17.53 28.72
CA GLU A 652 75.32 -17.66 27.53
C GLU A 652 74.83 -18.81 26.65
N VAL A 653 74.75 -18.58 25.34
CA VAL A 653 74.14 -19.55 24.40
C VAL A 653 74.99 -20.80 24.24
N ARG A 654 76.32 -20.64 24.22
CA ARG A 654 77.25 -21.74 23.95
C ARG A 654 77.16 -22.89 24.95
N PRO A 655 77.16 -22.66 26.28
CA PRO A 655 76.94 -23.72 27.28
C PRO A 655 75.62 -24.48 27.12
N LEU A 656 74.53 -23.80 26.78
CA LEU A 656 73.21 -24.44 26.58
C LEU A 656 73.22 -25.38 25.37
N VAL A 657 73.88 -24.97 24.28
CA VAL A 657 74.07 -25.82 23.09
C VAL A 657 74.93 -27.03 23.42
N GLU A 658 76.02 -26.85 24.19
CA GLU A 658 76.88 -27.97 24.62
C GLU A 658 76.13 -28.96 25.52
N GLN A 659 75.27 -28.47 26.42
CA GLN A 659 74.41 -29.31 27.25
C GLN A 659 73.38 -30.08 26.43
N ALA A 660 72.75 -29.43 25.44
CA ALA A 660 71.81 -30.08 24.52
C ALA A 660 72.50 -31.18 23.69
N LEU A 661 73.70 -30.90 23.19
CA LEU A 661 74.52 -31.86 22.44
C LEU A 661 74.93 -33.05 23.31
N ALA A 662 75.31 -32.82 24.56
CA ALA A 662 75.63 -33.88 25.50
C ALA A 662 74.43 -34.82 25.72
N SER A 663 73.22 -34.26 25.84
CA SER A 663 71.98 -35.05 25.95
C SER A 663 71.66 -35.80 24.65
N ALA A 664 71.97 -35.23 23.48
CA ALA A 664 71.65 -35.83 22.18
C ALA A 664 72.60 -36.97 21.77
N ARG A 665 73.82 -37.04 22.33
CA ARG A 665 74.82 -38.10 22.03
C ARG A 665 74.29 -39.50 22.25
N ALA A 666 73.54 -39.73 23.32
CA ALA A 666 72.95 -41.05 23.63
C ALA A 666 72.06 -41.59 22.50
N THR A 667 71.40 -40.70 21.74
CA THR A 667 70.59 -41.07 20.57
C THR A 667 71.35 -41.07 19.24
N ALA A 668 72.50 -40.40 19.16
CA ALA A 668 73.31 -40.29 17.96
C ALA A 668 74.29 -41.46 17.79
N ASP A 669 74.87 -41.95 18.89
CA ASP A 669 75.89 -43.02 18.87
C ASP A 669 75.41 -44.32 18.18
N PRO A 670 74.18 -44.84 18.43
CA PRO A 670 73.68 -46.05 17.74
C PRO A 670 73.48 -45.87 16.22
N LEU A 671 73.38 -44.62 15.75
CA LEU A 671 73.26 -44.27 14.34
C LEU A 671 74.59 -43.81 13.73
N SER A 672 75.66 -43.75 14.52
CA SER A 672 76.97 -43.23 14.15
C SER A 672 76.91 -41.80 13.57
N VAL A 673 75.96 -40.99 14.02
CA VAL A 673 75.83 -39.59 13.60
C VAL A 673 76.78 -38.72 14.44
N SER A 674 77.55 -37.86 13.79
CA SER A 674 78.47 -36.94 14.47
C SER A 674 77.90 -35.51 14.51
N PHE A 675 78.29 -34.74 15.53
CA PHE A 675 77.87 -33.34 15.66
C PHE A 675 79.03 -32.40 15.31
N SER A 676 78.76 -31.38 14.50
CA SER A 676 79.68 -30.28 14.25
C SER A 676 79.10 -28.98 14.81
N VAL A 677 79.90 -28.21 15.53
CA VAL A 677 79.47 -26.92 16.10
C VAL A 677 80.28 -25.81 15.49
N HIS A 678 79.60 -24.89 14.80
CA HIS A 678 80.18 -23.68 14.26
C HIS A 678 79.65 -22.47 15.03
N ASP A 679 80.50 -21.87 15.84
CA ASP A 679 80.15 -20.71 16.65
C ASP A 679 80.85 -19.47 16.12
N SER A 680 80.09 -18.61 15.45
CA SER A 680 80.54 -17.29 14.99
C SER A 680 80.09 -16.17 15.93
N ALA A 681 79.53 -16.52 17.10
CA ALA A 681 79.01 -15.60 18.10
C ALA A 681 79.51 -15.90 19.52
N PRO A 682 80.83 -16.02 19.76
CA PRO A 682 81.35 -16.33 21.09
C PRO A 682 80.92 -15.28 22.13
N GLY A 683 80.59 -15.73 23.34
CA GLY A 683 80.14 -14.89 24.45
C GLY A 683 78.72 -14.32 24.31
N ALA A 684 77.94 -14.74 23.30
CA ALA A 684 76.58 -14.28 23.10
C ALA A 684 75.68 -14.67 24.29
N ARG A 685 75.02 -13.66 24.88
CA ARG A 685 74.06 -13.83 25.99
C ARG A 685 72.64 -13.54 25.50
N ILE A 686 71.66 -14.29 25.98
CA ILE A 686 70.23 -14.09 25.73
C ILE A 686 69.45 -14.12 27.04
N ARG A 687 68.33 -13.39 27.10
CA ARG A 687 67.41 -13.48 28.24
C ARG A 687 66.34 -14.52 27.91
N THR A 688 66.41 -15.68 28.55
CA THR A 688 65.59 -16.85 28.23
C THR A 688 65.34 -17.69 29.48
N ASP A 689 64.35 -18.56 29.43
CA ASP A 689 64.25 -19.69 30.34
C ASP A 689 65.20 -20.80 29.86
N GLY A 690 66.13 -21.22 30.72
CA GLY A 690 67.18 -22.17 30.38
C GLY A 690 66.65 -23.56 30.07
N ASP A 691 65.71 -24.06 30.87
CA ASP A 691 65.14 -25.41 30.72
C ASP A 691 64.25 -25.49 29.48
N ARG A 692 63.45 -24.44 29.22
CA ARG A 692 62.60 -24.38 28.01
C ARG A 692 63.42 -24.24 26.74
N LEU A 693 64.50 -23.46 26.76
CA LEU A 693 65.39 -23.38 25.60
C LEU A 693 66.15 -24.69 25.38
N LEU A 694 66.58 -25.36 26.45
CA LEU A 694 67.18 -26.69 26.37
C LEU A 694 66.20 -27.72 25.77
N GLN A 695 64.91 -27.64 26.12
CA GLN A 695 63.84 -28.46 25.53
C GLN A 695 63.71 -28.21 24.02
N VAL A 696 63.73 -26.94 23.57
CA VAL A 696 63.72 -26.58 22.15
C VAL A 696 64.93 -27.17 21.42
N LEU A 697 66.14 -26.92 21.92
CA LEU A 697 67.38 -27.40 21.30
C LEU A 697 67.42 -28.93 21.22
N THR A 698 67.01 -29.61 22.29
CA THR A 698 66.97 -31.08 22.34
C THR A 698 65.97 -31.65 21.33
N ASN A 699 64.80 -31.01 21.16
CA ASN A 699 63.81 -31.42 20.17
C ASN A 699 64.30 -31.24 18.73
N LEU A 700 64.98 -30.12 18.44
CA LEU A 700 65.57 -29.88 17.11
C LEU A 700 66.71 -30.86 16.81
N LEU A 701 67.62 -31.08 17.77
CA LEU A 701 68.73 -32.04 17.63
C LEU A 701 68.21 -33.47 17.47
N SER A 702 67.23 -33.89 18.26
CA SER A 702 66.65 -35.23 18.17
C SER A 702 66.01 -35.47 16.79
N ASN A 703 65.31 -34.46 16.24
CA ASN A 703 64.77 -34.54 14.88
C ASN A 703 65.91 -34.63 13.85
N ALA A 704 66.91 -33.75 13.92
CA ALA A 704 68.02 -33.75 12.97
C ALA A 704 68.80 -35.07 12.94
N THR A 705 69.13 -35.63 14.11
CA THR A 705 69.80 -36.93 14.24
C THR A 705 68.98 -38.07 13.64
N LYS A 706 67.66 -38.08 13.91
CA LYS A 706 66.76 -39.13 13.45
C LYS A 706 66.57 -39.15 11.92
N PHE A 707 66.58 -37.98 11.28
CA PHE A 707 66.39 -37.89 9.83
C PHE A 707 67.69 -37.98 9.04
N SER A 708 68.85 -37.78 9.67
CA SER A 708 70.17 -37.99 9.06
C SER A 708 70.43 -39.47 8.70
N PRO A 709 71.20 -39.75 7.64
CA PRO A 709 71.68 -41.10 7.33
C PRO A 709 72.70 -41.59 8.37
N ARG A 710 72.90 -42.91 8.48
CA ARG A 710 73.95 -43.49 9.34
C ARG A 710 75.32 -42.98 8.92
N GLY A 711 76.12 -42.48 9.86
CA GLY A 711 77.41 -41.84 9.57
C GLY A 711 77.34 -40.35 9.20
N GLY A 712 76.14 -39.76 9.12
CA GLY A 712 75.95 -38.37 8.73
C GLY A 712 76.43 -37.35 9.79
N VAL A 713 76.46 -36.08 9.40
CA VAL A 713 76.86 -34.97 10.27
C VAL A 713 75.67 -34.04 10.54
N VAL A 714 75.35 -33.83 11.82
CA VAL A 714 74.39 -32.79 12.25
C VAL A 714 75.16 -31.53 12.63
N GLY A 715 74.86 -30.42 11.96
CA GLY A 715 75.51 -29.14 12.18
C GLY A 715 74.70 -28.25 13.13
N VAL A 716 75.36 -27.66 14.12
CA VAL A 716 74.79 -26.60 14.96
C VAL A 716 75.55 -25.30 14.72
N THR A 717 74.83 -24.25 14.33
CA THR A 717 75.41 -22.93 14.10
C THR A 717 74.85 -21.91 15.08
N ILE A 718 75.74 -21.10 15.65
CA ILE A 718 75.38 -19.93 16.47
C ILE A 718 75.93 -18.70 15.75
N ALA A 719 75.06 -17.75 15.40
CA ALA A 719 75.43 -16.54 14.65
C ALA A 719 74.66 -15.30 15.11
N ARG A 720 75.32 -14.13 15.12
CA ARG A 720 74.66 -12.83 15.33
C ARG A 720 73.98 -12.36 14.05
N ARG A 721 72.72 -11.93 14.12
CA ARG A 721 71.95 -11.33 13.02
C ARG A 721 71.14 -10.15 13.54
N ASP A 722 71.37 -8.95 13.04
CA ASP A 722 70.49 -7.78 13.24
C ASP A 722 69.95 -7.58 14.68
N GLY A 723 70.81 -7.73 15.70
CA GLY A 723 70.44 -7.58 17.11
C GLY A 723 69.83 -8.82 17.79
N SER A 724 69.77 -9.96 17.09
CA SER A 724 69.39 -11.27 17.62
C SER A 724 70.52 -12.31 17.47
N ILE A 725 70.42 -13.37 18.24
CA ILE A 725 71.22 -14.59 18.10
C ILE A 725 70.38 -15.62 17.36
N ARG A 726 70.87 -16.03 16.18
CA ARG A 726 70.33 -17.15 15.42
C ARG A 726 71.01 -18.44 15.86
N MET A 727 70.19 -19.40 16.27
CA MET A 727 70.59 -20.78 16.47
C MET A 727 69.98 -21.64 15.37
N SER A 728 70.82 -22.41 14.67
CA SER A 728 70.41 -23.28 13.59
C SER A 728 70.88 -24.71 13.83
N VAL A 729 70.02 -25.68 13.56
CA VAL A 729 70.34 -27.12 13.54
C VAL A 729 70.08 -27.66 12.14
N SER A 730 71.12 -28.22 11.51
CA SER A 730 71.09 -28.76 10.15
C SER A 730 71.31 -30.27 10.15
N ASP A 731 70.53 -30.98 9.34
CA ASP A 731 70.67 -32.41 9.06
C ASP A 731 70.99 -32.69 7.59
N GLU A 732 71.50 -33.90 7.31
CA GLU A 732 71.77 -34.42 5.96
C GLU A 732 70.67 -35.39 5.49
N GLY A 733 69.45 -35.23 6.02
CA GLY A 733 68.32 -36.09 5.74
C GLY A 733 67.64 -35.84 4.38
N PRO A 734 66.47 -36.45 4.13
CA PRO A 734 65.78 -36.36 2.85
C PRO A 734 65.12 -34.98 2.58
N GLY A 735 65.23 -34.02 3.50
CA GLY A 735 64.51 -32.74 3.40
C GLY A 735 63.01 -32.87 3.70
N ILE A 736 62.31 -31.73 3.82
CA ILE A 736 60.87 -31.67 4.07
C ILE A 736 60.12 -31.62 2.72
N PRO A 737 59.20 -32.58 2.44
CA PRO A 737 58.38 -32.59 1.23
C PRO A 737 57.54 -31.32 1.07
N GLU A 738 57.38 -30.84 -0.17
CA GLU A 738 56.64 -29.59 -0.47
C GLU A 738 55.20 -29.61 0.05
N SER A 739 54.52 -30.76 -0.06
CA SER A 739 53.16 -31.00 0.47
C SER A 739 53.04 -30.93 2.00
N PHE A 740 54.16 -30.98 2.71
CA PHE A 740 54.19 -30.94 4.18
C PHE A 740 54.66 -29.60 4.74
N ARG A 741 55.32 -28.74 3.94
CA ARG A 741 55.92 -27.47 4.40
C ARG A 741 54.97 -26.55 5.17
N GLN A 742 53.71 -26.42 4.75
CA GLN A 742 52.71 -25.58 5.44
C GLN A 742 52.23 -26.15 6.78
N ARG A 743 52.47 -27.44 7.03
CA ARG A 743 51.99 -28.18 8.20
C ARG A 743 53.10 -28.53 9.19
N VAL A 744 54.36 -28.20 8.91
CA VAL A 744 55.54 -28.59 9.72
C VAL A 744 55.39 -28.22 11.20
N PHE A 745 54.79 -27.06 11.50
CA PHE A 745 54.59 -26.56 12.86
C PHE A 745 53.16 -26.81 13.41
N GLN A 746 52.30 -27.53 12.69
CA GLN A 746 50.95 -27.87 13.18
C GLN A 746 50.99 -29.05 14.17
N LYS A 747 50.07 -29.06 15.14
CA LYS A 747 49.95 -30.14 16.12
C LYS A 747 49.69 -31.48 15.44
N PHE A 748 50.40 -32.54 15.87
CA PHE A 748 50.29 -33.91 15.36
C PHE A 748 50.63 -34.10 13.87
N ALA A 749 51.25 -33.09 13.23
CA ALA A 749 51.56 -33.16 11.82
C ALA A 749 52.75 -34.10 11.55
N GLN A 750 52.61 -34.99 10.56
CA GLN A 750 53.66 -35.90 10.09
C GLN A 750 53.59 -36.03 8.56
N ALA A 751 54.75 -36.18 7.90
CA ALA A 751 54.86 -36.09 6.44
C ALA A 751 54.25 -37.29 5.68
N ASP A 752 54.38 -38.54 6.17
CA ASP A 752 53.83 -39.74 5.50
C ASP A 752 53.46 -40.89 6.46
N ALA A 753 52.47 -41.71 6.08
CA ALA A 753 51.96 -42.82 6.89
C ALA A 753 52.85 -44.09 6.85
N SER A 754 53.69 -44.24 5.82
CA SER A 754 54.66 -45.33 5.65
C SER A 754 55.89 -45.19 6.57
N ASP A 755 56.25 -43.95 6.94
CA ASP A 755 57.35 -43.63 7.85
C ASP A 755 57.06 -43.96 9.34
N ARG A 756 55.79 -44.26 9.67
CA ARG A 756 55.34 -44.59 11.04
C ARG A 756 56.06 -45.79 11.65
N ARG A 757 56.56 -46.71 10.81
CA ARG A 757 57.23 -47.96 11.26
C ARG A 757 58.75 -47.86 11.36
N GLN A 758 59.41 -46.92 10.68
CA GLN A 758 60.88 -46.87 10.64
C GLN A 758 61.52 -45.72 11.44
N LYS A 759 60.84 -44.57 11.62
CA LYS A 759 61.42 -43.40 12.31
C LYS A 759 60.40 -42.73 13.23
N GLY A 760 60.04 -43.35 14.35
CA GLY A 760 58.95 -42.92 15.26
C GLY A 760 59.05 -41.48 15.81
N GLY A 761 57.93 -40.74 15.81
CA GLY A 761 57.77 -39.38 16.39
C GLY A 761 56.31 -39.07 16.75
N THR A 762 56.07 -38.01 17.52
CA THR A 762 54.72 -37.61 18.01
C THR A 762 54.04 -36.57 17.12
N GLY A 763 54.82 -35.79 16.35
CA GLY A 763 54.32 -34.65 15.58
C GLY A 763 54.01 -33.41 16.45
N LEU A 764 54.37 -33.42 17.75
CA LEU A 764 54.15 -32.31 18.68
C LEU A 764 55.41 -31.47 18.95
N GLY A 765 56.60 -32.06 18.83
CA GLY A 765 57.86 -31.40 19.19
C GLY A 765 58.10 -30.04 18.51
N LEU A 766 57.87 -29.92 17.20
CA LEU A 766 58.04 -28.64 16.48
C LEU A 766 56.95 -27.61 16.83
N SER A 767 55.71 -28.06 17.06
CA SER A 767 54.64 -27.16 17.53
C SER A 767 54.89 -26.64 18.95
N ILE A 768 55.49 -27.46 19.83
CA ILE A 768 55.93 -27.04 21.16
C ILE A 768 57.10 -26.06 21.06
N CYS A 769 58.07 -26.32 20.18
CA CYS A 769 59.18 -25.39 19.95
C CYS A 769 58.66 -24.02 19.52
N LYS A 770 57.70 -23.99 18.58
CA LYS A 770 57.06 -22.75 18.12
C LYS A 770 56.36 -22.03 19.27
N ALA A 771 55.51 -22.73 20.03
CA ALA A 771 54.77 -22.14 21.14
C ALA A 771 55.69 -21.58 22.25
N ILE A 772 56.77 -22.30 22.59
CA ILE A 772 57.77 -21.84 23.56
C ILE A 772 58.50 -20.59 23.03
N LEU A 773 58.98 -20.63 21.78
CA LEU A 773 59.76 -19.52 21.21
C LEU A 773 58.90 -18.26 21.04
N GLU A 774 57.64 -18.38 20.65
CA GLU A 774 56.73 -17.24 20.55
C GLU A 774 56.53 -16.55 21.91
N GLN A 775 56.43 -17.31 23.00
CA GLN A 775 56.36 -16.76 24.37
C GLN A 775 57.68 -16.14 24.83
N LEU A 776 58.82 -16.66 24.37
CA LEU A 776 60.15 -16.07 24.60
C LEU A 776 60.47 -14.89 23.67
N GLY A 777 59.52 -14.46 22.83
CA GLY A 777 59.69 -13.35 21.90
C GLY A 777 60.54 -13.66 20.66
N GLY A 778 60.76 -14.94 20.37
CA GLY A 778 61.47 -15.44 19.20
C GLY A 778 60.55 -16.01 18.13
N ARG A 779 61.13 -16.36 16.98
CA ARG A 779 60.43 -17.03 15.87
C ARG A 779 61.28 -18.19 15.35
N ILE A 780 60.63 -19.31 15.04
CA ILE A 780 61.22 -20.49 14.41
C ILE A 780 60.83 -20.56 12.92
N ASP A 781 61.77 -20.97 12.08
CA ASP A 781 61.57 -21.21 10.66
C ASP A 781 62.53 -22.29 10.13
N PHE A 782 62.44 -22.66 8.85
CA PHE A 782 63.31 -23.67 8.25
C PHE A 782 63.72 -23.37 6.80
N GLU A 783 64.88 -23.88 6.43
CA GLU A 783 65.38 -23.96 5.06
C GLU A 783 65.53 -25.45 4.71
N THR A 784 64.99 -25.89 3.57
CA THR A 784 65.02 -27.30 3.19
C THR A 784 64.99 -27.50 1.69
N GLU A 785 65.78 -28.45 1.21
CA GLU A 785 65.78 -28.90 -0.18
C GLU A 785 65.60 -30.42 -0.20
N SER A 786 64.65 -30.90 -1.01
CA SER A 786 64.34 -32.33 -1.08
C SER A 786 65.57 -33.12 -1.53
N GLY A 787 65.99 -34.09 -0.72
CA GLY A 787 67.15 -34.94 -0.95
C GLY A 787 68.50 -34.36 -0.49
N LYS A 788 68.55 -33.16 0.10
CA LYS A 788 69.80 -32.52 0.56
C LYS A 788 69.84 -32.11 2.05
N GLY A 789 68.75 -32.30 2.79
CA GLY A 789 68.69 -32.01 4.22
C GLY A 789 67.75 -30.87 4.62
N THR A 790 67.67 -30.60 5.92
CA THR A 790 66.89 -29.50 6.49
C THR A 790 67.71 -28.73 7.51
N THR A 791 67.63 -27.40 7.47
CA THR A 791 68.11 -26.51 8.51
C THR A 791 66.92 -25.86 9.20
N LEU A 792 66.68 -26.21 10.47
CA LEU A 792 65.73 -25.51 11.33
C LEU A 792 66.48 -24.42 12.11
N PHE A 793 65.94 -23.21 12.13
CA PHE A 793 66.57 -22.09 12.83
C PHE A 793 65.56 -21.26 13.59
N PHE A 794 66.03 -20.60 14.65
CA PHE A 794 65.23 -19.63 15.39
C PHE A 794 66.10 -18.47 15.87
N ASP A 795 65.46 -17.33 16.06
CA ASP A 795 66.11 -16.08 16.47
C ASP A 795 65.58 -15.65 17.84
N LEU A 796 66.50 -15.34 18.76
CA LEU A 796 66.19 -14.71 20.06
C LEU A 796 66.98 -13.40 20.22
N PRO A 797 66.41 -12.34 20.81
CA PRO A 797 67.10 -11.06 20.99
C PRO A 797 68.42 -11.21 21.78
N GLU A 798 69.51 -10.61 21.29
CA GLU A 798 70.79 -10.61 22.01
C GLU A 798 70.69 -9.69 23.24
N TRP A 799 71.08 -10.20 24.40
CA TRP A 799 71.10 -9.43 25.63
C TRP A 799 72.33 -8.52 25.67
N SER A 800 72.10 -7.20 25.68
CA SER A 800 73.13 -6.18 25.89
C SER A 800 72.85 -5.41 27.19
N GLU A 801 73.86 -5.12 28.01
CA GLU A 801 73.74 -4.34 29.26
C GLU A 801 73.12 -2.93 29.07
N ARG A 802 73.08 -2.39 27.85
CA ARG A 802 72.42 -1.10 27.54
C ARG A 802 70.87 -1.16 27.48
N HIS A 803 70.26 -2.34 27.60
CA HIS A 803 68.80 -2.53 27.53
C HIS A 803 68.08 -2.56 28.91
N ALA A 804 68.79 -2.36 30.02
CA ALA A 804 68.21 -2.41 31.37
C ALA A 804 67.38 -1.16 31.80
N GLU A 805 67.34 -0.08 31.00
CA GLU A 805 66.75 1.21 31.41
C GLU A 805 65.51 1.68 30.60
N ARG A 806 64.73 0.78 30.01
CA ARG A 806 63.40 1.17 29.47
C ARG A 806 62.27 0.37 30.12
N PRO A 807 61.41 1.00 30.95
CA PRO A 807 60.19 0.36 31.44
C PRO A 807 59.30 0.01 30.25
N ALA A 808 58.87 -1.25 30.20
CA ALA A 808 57.95 -1.73 29.19
C ALA A 808 56.64 -0.94 29.26
N ARG A 809 56.29 -0.31 28.14
CA ARG A 809 54.94 0.19 27.87
C ARG A 809 53.98 -0.99 27.97
N ALA A 810 52.99 -0.89 28.84
CA ALA A 810 51.77 -1.67 28.74
C ALA A 810 51.08 -1.34 27.41
N GLY A 811 50.63 -2.39 26.72
CA GLY A 811 49.62 -2.34 25.69
C GLY A 811 49.07 -3.76 25.51
N PRO A 812 47.97 -3.96 24.77
CA PRO A 812 46.97 -3.00 24.31
C PRO A 812 45.91 -2.66 25.38
#